data_AF-A0A1I1SSY0-F1
#
_entry.id   AF-A0A1I1SSY0-F1
#
_cell.length_a   1.000
_cell.length_b   1.000
_cell.length_c   1.000
_cell.angle_alpha   90.00
_cell.angle_beta   90.00
_cell.angle_gamma   90.00
#
_symmetry.space_group_name_H-M   'P 1'
#
loop_
_entity.id
_entity.type
_entity.pdbx_description
1 polymer ?
#
loop_
_entity_poly.entity_id
_entity_poly.type
_entity_poly.pdbx_seq_one_letter_code
_entity_poly.pdbx_strand_id
1 'polypeptide(L)'
;MIKPINPSIKIALVLLPLLLLFIMPSMAQITWPSGQLLPSFPSSAQTQDLIILRETSSSTRWEGEGPSLGHKTGRLETDGWLCQTGIDAPNEHMIYGPYDTNTPAGPNVAEFRMKIDNNTANDDPVVDIDVRNATNGQILASQTITRRQFPIASNYTSFTLPFTMPADNQSIELRIYWRGSAYTKVDWVSVQQNNAGEMYLFASLKGIVNRTQPRIFSYEGDAFAEGQYTWLQSLGLNWTEPADKWDLITKYRSELSGLIVYDPTQIHTVNLATILAKDRKALIASPALISRLTSAPYNLPILLDLRGQFSSKLQVYQTLYNTYWPNLDHRILIGLNPEAHKAALREYATALGSAVIWLDPQDAAESTLLNSFLSSMPAGSNYMGWWKDEGPGVERASTYGITTIASDWATNLTVHSGMPRTVTLKPIPPKPALQNKIYVAFILSDGDNLQYVEHLMRKLWNNPDRGAIPIGWTLSPAMLDAMPGALNYYSQSSTVNDNLISGPSGYGYTYPNSWPNQNLLNQFVVKTEDYNQRAGFRVVTVWNTITGGINQNVGQAFATNAPSLLGLTAQNTGGGLTIYNNSLPGMALSCNYCTQEQPMKDHIAAAASGWNRTSPRFIIIQAQPWQNVTPTSFKNVANSLNADYVVVRPDHIFQLIREANALPVNAASTNLFKLSQAMGGTISAEYQTDPSCR
;
A
#
# COMPACT_ATOMS: atom_id res chain seq x y z
N MET A 1 -81.32 -17.25 -9.48
CA MET A 1 -80.72 -16.31 -10.45
C MET A 1 -79.34 -15.93 -9.99
N ILE A 2 -78.28 -16.54 -10.53
CA ILE A 2 -76.89 -16.12 -10.30
C ILE A 2 -76.26 -15.95 -11.69
N LYS A 3 -75.75 -14.74 -11.94
CA LYS A 3 -75.21 -14.23 -13.22
C LYS A 3 -73.87 -14.89 -13.59
N PRO A 4 -73.50 -14.93 -14.88
CA PRO A 4 -72.21 -15.45 -15.33
C PRO A 4 -71.08 -14.43 -15.10
N ILE A 5 -69.87 -14.95 -14.83
CA ILE A 5 -68.64 -14.18 -14.59
C ILE A 5 -68.00 -13.79 -15.94
N ASN A 6 -67.52 -12.54 -16.00
CA ASN A 6 -67.01 -11.80 -17.16
C ASN A 6 -65.66 -12.35 -17.69
N PRO A 7 -65.40 -12.44 -19.02
CA PRO A 7 -64.18 -13.03 -19.58
C PRO A 7 -62.88 -12.23 -19.35
N SER A 8 -62.96 -11.02 -18.80
CA SER A 8 -61.83 -10.10 -18.61
C SER A 8 -60.83 -10.53 -17.52
N ILE A 9 -61.14 -11.59 -16.76
CA ILE A 9 -60.30 -12.06 -15.64
C ILE A 9 -59.20 -13.05 -16.12
N LYS A 10 -59.28 -13.57 -17.35
CA LYS A 10 -58.27 -14.53 -17.85
C LYS A 10 -56.97 -13.89 -18.39
N ILE A 11 -56.94 -12.59 -18.66
CA ILE A 11 -55.71 -11.92 -19.14
C ILE A 11 -54.88 -11.37 -17.96
N ALA A 12 -55.52 -11.01 -16.83
CA ALA A 12 -54.81 -10.52 -15.65
C ALA A 12 -54.09 -11.63 -14.85
N LEU A 13 -54.51 -12.90 -14.99
CA LEU A 13 -53.89 -14.03 -14.28
C LEU A 13 -52.68 -14.66 -14.99
N VAL A 14 -52.37 -14.28 -16.23
CA VAL A 14 -51.20 -14.79 -16.98
C VAL A 14 -50.04 -13.77 -16.99
N LEU A 15 -50.30 -12.50 -16.68
CA LEU A 15 -49.25 -11.46 -16.60
C LEU A 15 -48.60 -11.33 -15.22
N LEU A 16 -49.26 -11.76 -14.15
CA LEU A 16 -48.71 -11.68 -12.78
C LEU A 16 -47.52 -12.64 -12.52
N PRO A 17 -47.45 -13.85 -13.10
CA PRO A 17 -46.25 -14.70 -12.98
C PRO A 17 -45.07 -14.18 -13.82
N LEU A 18 -45.32 -13.42 -14.89
CA LEU A 18 -44.25 -12.84 -15.73
C LEU A 18 -43.56 -11.64 -15.07
N LEU A 19 -44.25 -10.86 -14.23
CA LEU A 19 -43.63 -9.77 -13.48
C LEU A 19 -42.76 -10.25 -12.29
N LEU A 20 -43.02 -11.46 -11.77
CA LEU A 20 -42.22 -12.09 -10.71
C LEU A 20 -40.95 -12.77 -11.24
N LEU A 21 -40.83 -12.97 -12.56
CA LEU A 21 -39.62 -13.50 -13.21
C LEU A 21 -38.52 -12.45 -13.45
N PHE A 22 -38.75 -11.17 -13.10
CA PHE A 22 -37.78 -10.08 -13.26
C PHE A 22 -37.38 -9.39 -11.95
N ILE A 23 -37.64 -9.99 -10.79
CA ILE A 23 -36.89 -9.65 -9.58
C ILE A 23 -35.59 -10.46 -9.60
N MET A 24 -34.69 -10.12 -10.53
CA MET A 24 -33.30 -10.47 -10.30
C MET A 24 -32.90 -9.72 -9.02
N PRO A 25 -32.37 -10.38 -7.98
CA PRO A 25 -31.72 -9.65 -6.91
C PRO A 25 -30.70 -8.75 -7.58
N SER A 26 -30.82 -7.44 -7.37
CA SER A 26 -29.78 -6.49 -7.74
C SER A 26 -28.50 -7.04 -7.12
N MET A 27 -27.66 -7.67 -7.95
CA MET A 27 -26.37 -8.13 -7.49
C MET A 27 -25.63 -6.86 -7.15
N ALA A 28 -25.28 -6.68 -5.88
CA ALA A 28 -24.54 -5.51 -5.46
C ALA A 28 -23.24 -5.45 -6.29
N GLN A 29 -23.06 -4.35 -7.00
CA GLN A 29 -21.98 -4.15 -7.95
C GLN A 29 -21.12 -2.99 -7.51
N ILE A 30 -19.84 -3.07 -7.86
CA ILE A 30 -18.91 -1.94 -7.75
C ILE A 30 -19.45 -0.82 -8.63
N THR A 31 -19.56 0.39 -8.06
CA THR A 31 -19.99 1.58 -8.78
C THR A 31 -18.84 2.57 -8.87
N TRP A 32 -18.71 3.26 -9.98
CA TRP A 32 -17.66 4.27 -10.13
C TRP A 32 -18.17 5.51 -10.87
N PRO A 33 -18.96 6.36 -10.20
CA PRO A 33 -19.32 7.69 -10.66
C PRO A 33 -18.15 8.47 -11.27
N SER A 34 -18.41 9.23 -12.34
CA SER A 34 -17.39 9.98 -13.08
C SER A 34 -16.62 11.00 -12.22
N GLY A 35 -17.26 11.57 -11.20
CA GLY A 35 -16.64 12.51 -10.27
C GLY A 35 -15.72 11.88 -9.22
N GLN A 36 -15.78 10.56 -9.02
CA GLN A 36 -15.02 9.89 -7.96
C GLN A 36 -13.58 9.55 -8.40
N LEU A 37 -12.64 9.61 -7.45
CA LEU A 37 -11.25 9.22 -7.66
C LEU A 37 -11.13 7.70 -7.75
N LEU A 38 -11.82 7.01 -6.83
CA LEU A 38 -11.77 5.55 -6.70
C LEU A 38 -13.18 4.96 -6.62
N PRO A 39 -13.37 3.73 -7.15
CA PRO A 39 -14.67 3.07 -7.15
C PRO A 39 -15.20 2.80 -5.74
N SER A 40 -16.52 2.71 -5.64
CA SER A 40 -17.26 2.32 -4.44
C SER A 40 -17.58 0.83 -4.49
N PHE A 41 -17.13 0.10 -3.47
CA PHE A 41 -17.51 -1.29 -3.28
C PHE A 41 -18.93 -1.39 -2.69
N PRO A 42 -19.61 -2.53 -2.88
CA PRO A 42 -20.81 -2.86 -2.13
C PRO A 42 -20.60 -2.70 -0.61
N SER A 43 -21.69 -2.47 0.12
CA SER A 43 -21.63 -2.37 1.58
C SER A 43 -20.99 -3.62 2.17
N SER A 44 -19.95 -3.42 2.98
CA SER A 44 -19.27 -4.51 3.67
C SER A 44 -20.24 -5.28 4.56
N ALA A 45 -20.12 -6.61 4.58
CA ALA A 45 -20.91 -7.45 5.47
C ALA A 45 -20.60 -7.13 6.94
N GLN A 46 -21.60 -7.27 7.80
CA GLN A 46 -21.41 -6.98 9.23
C GLN A 46 -20.40 -7.93 9.90
N THR A 47 -20.27 -9.16 9.40
CA THR A 47 -19.31 -10.16 9.89
C THR A 47 -18.31 -10.49 8.80
N GLN A 48 -17.02 -10.41 9.11
CA GLN A 48 -15.91 -10.72 8.22
C GLN A 48 -15.25 -12.05 8.57
N ASP A 49 -14.86 -12.85 7.57
CA ASP A 49 -13.90 -13.93 7.75
C ASP A 49 -12.51 -13.32 7.91
N LEU A 50 -11.99 -13.33 9.14
CA LEU A 50 -10.67 -12.81 9.45
C LEU A 50 -9.62 -13.90 9.25
N ILE A 51 -8.68 -13.67 8.33
CA ILE A 51 -7.56 -14.58 8.07
C ILE A 51 -6.22 -13.91 8.32
N ILE A 52 -5.23 -14.71 8.72
CA ILE A 52 -3.83 -14.28 8.74
C ILE A 52 -3.22 -14.57 7.37
N LEU A 53 -2.73 -13.52 6.70
CA LEU A 53 -2.15 -13.60 5.36
C LEU A 53 -0.84 -12.82 5.30
N ARG A 54 0.22 -13.39 5.88
CA ARG A 54 1.55 -12.78 5.91
C ARG A 54 2.62 -13.84 5.74
N GLU A 55 3.77 -13.45 5.20
CA GLU A 55 4.96 -14.31 5.24
C GLU A 55 5.36 -14.52 6.69
N THR A 56 5.57 -15.78 7.07
CA THR A 56 6.09 -16.08 8.40
C THR A 56 7.54 -15.60 8.45
N SER A 57 7.78 -14.51 9.18
CA SER A 57 9.12 -13.95 9.38
C SER A 57 9.98 -14.75 10.36
N SER A 58 9.42 -15.77 11.02
CA SER A 58 10.17 -16.70 11.84
C SER A 58 10.90 -17.69 10.93
N SER A 59 12.12 -17.35 10.53
CA SER A 59 13.09 -18.37 10.14
C SER A 59 13.63 -19.01 11.42
N THR A 60 13.65 -20.34 11.44
CA THR A 60 14.37 -21.06 12.49
C THR A 60 15.81 -21.20 12.01
N ARG A 61 16.74 -20.52 12.69
CA ARG A 61 18.17 -20.50 12.38
C ARG A 61 18.95 -21.32 13.40
N TRP A 62 19.95 -22.05 12.92
CA TRP A 62 20.89 -22.79 13.73
C TRP A 62 22.31 -22.42 13.31
N GLU A 63 23.09 -21.94 14.28
CA GLU A 63 24.50 -21.58 14.07
C GLU A 63 25.32 -22.83 13.76
N GLY A 64 26.29 -22.68 12.86
CA GLY A 64 27.21 -23.72 12.41
C GLY A 64 28.01 -24.31 13.56
N GLU A 65 28.35 -23.50 14.55
CA GLU A 65 29.00 -23.90 15.81
C GLU A 65 28.02 -24.25 16.94
N GLY A 66 26.72 -24.12 16.69
CA GLY A 66 25.69 -24.29 17.69
C GLY A 66 25.46 -25.76 18.06
N PRO A 67 24.94 -26.04 19.27
CA PRO A 67 24.78 -27.41 19.78
C PRO A 67 23.72 -28.24 19.04
N SER A 68 22.91 -27.60 18.19
CA SER A 68 21.87 -28.26 17.40
C SER A 68 22.39 -28.92 16.13
N LEU A 69 23.60 -28.56 15.68
CA LEU A 69 24.20 -29.13 14.48
C LEU A 69 25.34 -30.09 14.83
N GLY A 70 25.44 -31.17 14.07
CA GLY A 70 26.51 -32.15 14.17
C GLY A 70 27.50 -32.03 13.01
N HIS A 71 28.70 -32.56 13.24
CA HIS A 71 29.82 -32.49 12.31
C HIS A 71 30.53 -33.85 12.21
N LYS A 72 30.83 -34.31 11.00
CA LYS A 72 31.70 -35.50 10.78
C LYS A 72 33.14 -35.12 10.40
N THR A 73 33.33 -33.89 9.95
CA THR A 73 34.62 -33.33 9.55
C THR A 73 34.65 -31.83 9.88
N GLY A 74 35.84 -31.25 9.94
CA GLY A 74 36.03 -29.85 10.28
C GLY A 74 36.19 -29.57 11.78
N ARG A 75 36.21 -28.29 12.11
CA ARG A 75 36.43 -27.77 13.47
C ARG A 75 35.79 -26.40 13.66
N LEU A 76 35.56 -26.03 14.92
CA LEU A 76 35.15 -24.69 15.30
C LEU A 76 36.23 -23.66 14.94
N GLU A 77 35.81 -22.55 14.32
CA GLU A 77 36.63 -21.36 14.16
C GLU A 77 35.77 -20.11 14.35
N THR A 78 36.02 -19.33 15.40
CA THR A 78 35.32 -18.06 15.71
C THR A 78 33.78 -18.14 15.63
N ASP A 79 33.23 -17.75 14.48
CA ASP A 79 31.83 -17.49 14.13
C ASP A 79 31.32 -18.54 13.12
N GLY A 80 31.78 -19.79 13.23
CA GLY A 80 31.30 -20.83 12.34
C GLY A 80 32.10 -22.13 12.39
N TRP A 81 31.67 -23.08 11.56
CA TRP A 81 32.29 -24.39 11.40
C TRP A 81 33.12 -24.46 10.13
N LEU A 82 34.40 -24.79 10.27
CA LEU A 82 35.41 -24.75 9.20
C LEU A 82 35.82 -26.15 8.74
N CYS A 83 35.91 -26.35 7.43
CA CYS A 83 36.72 -27.39 6.79
C CYS A 83 37.80 -26.77 5.88
N GLN A 84 39.01 -27.31 5.93
CA GLN A 84 40.17 -26.83 5.19
C GLN A 84 40.88 -27.97 4.44
N THR A 85 41.20 -27.71 3.17
CA THR A 85 41.90 -28.65 2.30
C THR A 85 43.26 -29.06 2.88
N GLY A 86 43.57 -30.36 2.81
CA GLY A 86 44.80 -30.92 3.36
C GLY A 86 44.87 -31.00 4.90
N ILE A 87 43.83 -30.53 5.62
CA ILE A 87 43.74 -30.64 7.08
C ILE A 87 42.58 -31.55 7.48
N ASP A 88 41.37 -31.27 6.99
CA ASP A 88 40.16 -32.01 7.37
C ASP A 88 39.85 -33.13 6.37
N ALA A 89 39.11 -34.15 6.82
CA ALA A 89 38.72 -35.27 5.96
C ALA A 89 37.73 -34.80 4.89
N PRO A 90 38.06 -34.95 3.59
CA PRO A 90 37.16 -34.59 2.50
C PRO A 90 36.04 -35.63 2.37
N ASN A 91 34.98 -35.28 1.63
CA ASN A 91 33.87 -36.19 1.31
C ASN A 91 33.10 -36.66 2.56
N GLU A 92 32.85 -35.72 3.46
CA GLU A 92 32.09 -35.94 4.69
C GLU A 92 31.13 -34.77 4.97
N HIS A 93 30.13 -35.01 5.82
CA HIS A 93 29.19 -33.97 6.24
C HIS A 93 29.88 -33.01 7.22
N MET A 94 30.12 -31.78 6.78
CA MET A 94 30.59 -30.73 7.67
C MET A 94 29.46 -30.15 8.52
N ILE A 95 28.20 -30.23 8.06
CA ILE A 95 26.98 -29.94 8.82
C ILE A 95 25.97 -31.06 8.59
N TYR A 96 25.32 -31.51 9.67
CA TYR A 96 24.06 -32.26 9.65
C TYR A 96 23.23 -31.92 10.90
N GLY A 97 21.92 -32.17 10.89
CA GLY A 97 20.98 -31.71 11.94
C GLY A 97 20.02 -30.66 11.37
N PRO A 98 19.17 -29.98 12.16
CA PRO A 98 19.04 -30.04 13.62
C PRO A 98 18.04 -31.09 14.12
N TYR A 99 17.38 -31.82 13.22
CA TYR A 99 16.28 -32.74 13.54
C TYR A 99 15.03 -32.05 14.11
N ASP A 100 14.85 -30.75 13.81
CA ASP A 100 13.71 -29.96 14.26
C ASP A 100 12.38 -30.50 13.71
N THR A 101 11.34 -30.50 14.55
CA THR A 101 9.99 -30.98 14.21
C THR A 101 8.97 -29.86 14.08
N ASN A 102 9.39 -28.60 14.20
CA ASN A 102 8.49 -27.44 14.20
C ASN A 102 8.31 -26.85 12.81
N THR A 103 9.03 -27.35 11.80
CA THR A 103 8.87 -26.93 10.41
C THR A 103 7.47 -27.29 9.91
N PRO A 104 6.62 -26.31 9.54
CA PRO A 104 5.26 -26.58 9.11
C PRO A 104 5.19 -27.38 7.80
N ALA A 105 4.12 -28.15 7.63
CA ALA A 105 3.78 -28.78 6.36
C ALA A 105 3.69 -27.74 5.23
N GLY A 106 3.97 -28.19 4.01
CA GLY A 106 3.88 -27.38 2.80
C GLY A 106 5.22 -26.79 2.35
N PRO A 107 5.20 -25.77 1.47
CA PRO A 107 6.40 -25.22 0.88
C PRO A 107 7.24 -24.48 1.92
N ASN A 108 8.54 -24.75 1.93
CA ASN A 108 9.54 -24.16 2.81
C ASN A 108 10.81 -23.84 2.00
N VAL A 109 11.70 -23.02 2.54
CA VAL A 109 13.01 -22.73 1.97
C VAL A 109 14.05 -22.94 3.04
N ALA A 110 15.06 -23.76 2.74
CA ALA A 110 16.26 -23.85 3.53
C ALA A 110 17.29 -22.83 3.03
N GLU A 111 18.07 -22.25 3.93
CA GLU A 111 19.18 -21.35 3.59
C GLU A 111 20.47 -21.85 4.24
N PHE A 112 21.56 -21.79 3.48
CA PHE A 112 22.89 -22.24 3.88
C PHE A 112 23.87 -21.08 3.70
N ARG A 113 24.35 -20.50 4.80
CA ARG A 113 25.27 -19.36 4.76
C ARG A 113 26.70 -19.81 4.96
N MET A 114 27.53 -19.66 3.93
CA MET A 114 28.90 -20.16 3.91
C MET A 114 29.83 -19.32 3.05
N LYS A 115 31.15 -19.45 3.26
CA LYS A 115 32.20 -18.79 2.47
C LYS A 115 33.28 -19.78 2.08
N ILE A 116 34.02 -19.43 1.03
CA ILE A 116 35.22 -20.15 0.56
C ILE A 116 36.42 -19.23 0.46
N ASP A 117 37.63 -19.78 0.48
CA ASP A 117 38.89 -19.03 0.38
C ASP A 117 39.20 -18.48 -1.03
N ASN A 118 38.70 -19.14 -2.07
CA ASN A 118 39.00 -18.78 -3.45
C ASN A 118 37.86 -19.17 -4.41
N ASN A 119 37.37 -18.19 -5.18
CA ASN A 119 36.30 -18.36 -6.15
C ASN A 119 36.75 -18.25 -7.63
N THR A 120 38.05 -18.21 -7.92
CA THR A 120 38.56 -17.94 -9.29
C THR A 120 39.34 -19.07 -9.95
N ALA A 121 39.91 -20.01 -9.19
CA ALA A 121 40.84 -21.01 -9.75
C ALA A 121 40.23 -21.94 -10.81
N ASN A 122 39.04 -22.48 -10.56
CA ASN A 122 38.28 -23.37 -11.46
C ASN A 122 36.79 -23.33 -11.05
N ASP A 123 35.97 -24.26 -11.53
CA ASP A 123 34.54 -24.35 -11.17
C ASP A 123 34.15 -25.71 -10.58
N ASP A 124 35.08 -26.35 -9.85
CA ASP A 124 34.78 -27.66 -9.27
C ASP A 124 33.69 -27.56 -8.18
N PRO A 125 32.89 -28.63 -7.99
CA PRO A 125 32.01 -28.79 -6.83
C PRO A 125 32.75 -28.60 -5.50
N VAL A 126 32.20 -27.76 -4.62
CA VAL A 126 32.76 -27.47 -3.29
C VAL A 126 31.97 -28.16 -2.20
N VAL A 127 30.64 -28.03 -2.23
CA VAL A 127 29.73 -28.71 -1.32
C VAL A 127 28.51 -29.26 -2.05
N ASP A 128 27.88 -30.28 -1.48
CA ASP A 128 26.48 -30.58 -1.76
C ASP A 128 25.64 -30.17 -0.56
N ILE A 129 24.58 -29.41 -0.82
CA ILE A 129 23.57 -29.07 0.18
C ILE A 129 22.33 -29.93 -0.06
N ASP A 130 21.71 -30.40 1.01
CA ASP A 130 20.42 -31.09 0.90
C ASP A 130 19.54 -30.89 2.13
N VAL A 131 18.23 -31.05 1.91
CA VAL A 131 17.20 -31.08 2.94
C VAL A 131 16.61 -32.47 2.95
N ARG A 132 16.58 -33.10 4.11
CA ARG A 132 16.07 -34.46 4.32
C ARG A 132 14.95 -34.46 5.34
N ASN A 133 13.92 -35.26 5.08
CA ASN A 133 12.95 -35.67 6.08
C ASN A 133 13.60 -36.78 6.91
N ALA A 134 14.10 -36.45 8.10
CA ALA A 134 14.75 -37.40 8.98
C ALA A 134 13.79 -38.44 9.57
N THR A 135 12.48 -38.16 9.60
CA THR A 135 11.47 -39.13 10.07
C THR A 135 11.38 -40.36 9.16
N ASN A 136 11.51 -40.20 7.85
CA ASN A 136 11.40 -41.30 6.88
C ASN A 136 12.64 -41.52 6.00
N GLY A 137 13.66 -40.68 6.17
CA GLY A 137 14.92 -40.74 5.44
C GLY A 137 14.91 -40.16 4.03
N GLN A 138 13.80 -39.61 3.54
CA GLN A 138 13.66 -39.07 2.19
C GLN A 138 14.43 -37.76 2.00
N ILE A 139 15.19 -37.62 0.92
CA ILE A 139 15.75 -36.33 0.48
C ILE A 139 14.62 -35.52 -0.17
N LEU A 140 14.32 -34.35 0.38
CA LEU A 140 13.27 -33.44 -0.09
C LEU A 140 13.78 -32.48 -1.16
N ALA A 141 15.03 -32.06 -1.07
CA ALA A 141 15.70 -31.21 -2.05
C ALA A 141 17.22 -31.38 -1.94
N SER A 142 17.95 -31.18 -3.03
CA SER A 142 19.42 -31.23 -3.04
C SER A 142 20.00 -30.35 -4.15
N GLN A 143 21.17 -29.79 -3.92
CA GLN A 143 21.90 -28.99 -4.90
C GLN A 143 23.42 -29.10 -4.68
N THR A 144 24.18 -29.22 -5.76
CA THR A 144 25.64 -29.07 -5.72
C THR A 144 26.00 -27.60 -5.90
N ILE A 145 26.88 -27.07 -5.04
CA ILE A 145 27.42 -25.72 -5.13
C ILE A 145 28.86 -25.77 -5.64
N THR A 146 29.13 -25.08 -6.75
CA THR A 146 30.45 -24.97 -7.37
C THR A 146 31.18 -23.70 -6.96
N ARG A 147 32.50 -23.69 -7.15
CA ARG A 147 33.38 -22.60 -6.72
C ARG A 147 33.04 -21.24 -7.32
N ARG A 148 32.60 -21.17 -8.58
CA ARG A 148 32.26 -19.88 -9.21
C ARG A 148 30.87 -19.36 -8.81
N GLN A 149 30.05 -20.17 -8.13
CA GLN A 149 28.79 -19.70 -7.58
C GLN A 149 28.97 -18.82 -6.33
N PHE A 150 30.17 -18.79 -5.75
CA PHE A 150 30.54 -17.82 -4.72
C PHE A 150 30.98 -16.50 -5.38
N PRO A 151 30.26 -15.38 -5.17
CA PRO A 151 30.54 -14.13 -5.86
C PRO A 151 31.85 -13.47 -5.42
N ILE A 152 32.22 -13.61 -4.14
CA ILE A 152 33.42 -12.98 -3.56
C ILE A 152 34.10 -13.97 -2.60
N ALA A 153 35.38 -14.24 -2.82
CA ALA A 153 36.20 -15.04 -1.91
C ALA A 153 36.25 -14.43 -0.50
N SER A 154 36.26 -15.27 0.52
CA SER A 154 36.25 -14.93 1.94
C SER A 154 35.03 -14.12 2.43
N ASN A 155 34.01 -13.96 1.60
CA ASN A 155 32.74 -13.35 1.99
C ASN A 155 31.66 -14.44 2.14
N TYR A 156 30.87 -14.33 3.20
CA TYR A 156 29.74 -15.21 3.41
C TYR A 156 28.65 -14.96 2.39
N THR A 157 28.21 -16.04 1.76
CA THR A 157 27.18 -16.07 0.74
C THR A 157 26.09 -17.03 1.20
N SER A 158 24.83 -16.61 1.05
CA SER A 158 23.67 -17.46 1.32
C SER A 158 23.23 -18.19 0.05
N PHE A 159 23.05 -19.49 0.16
CA PHE A 159 22.45 -20.33 -0.87
C PHE A 159 21.09 -20.83 -0.37
N THR A 160 20.04 -20.64 -1.15
CA THR A 160 18.68 -21.05 -0.79
C THR A 160 18.26 -22.30 -1.56
N LEU A 161 17.54 -23.19 -0.88
CA LEU A 161 17.07 -24.46 -1.43
C LEU A 161 15.59 -24.68 -1.05
N PRO A 162 14.65 -24.42 -1.98
CA PRO A 162 13.23 -24.68 -1.75
C PRO A 162 12.94 -26.18 -1.59
N PHE A 163 12.05 -26.52 -0.66
CA PHE A 163 11.57 -27.90 -0.45
C PHE A 163 10.10 -27.90 -0.01
N THR A 164 9.45 -29.07 -0.01
CA THR A 164 8.08 -29.24 0.52
C THR A 164 8.08 -30.23 1.67
N MET A 165 7.58 -29.81 2.83
CA MET A 165 7.40 -30.68 3.98
C MET A 165 6.07 -31.46 3.84
N PRO A 166 6.07 -32.80 3.86
CA PRO A 166 4.87 -33.57 3.56
C PRO A 166 3.75 -33.47 4.60
N ALA A 167 4.12 -33.33 5.88
CA ALA A 167 3.19 -33.24 7.00
C ALA A 167 3.82 -32.47 8.18
N ASP A 168 2.98 -31.98 9.09
CA ASP A 168 3.43 -31.33 10.32
C ASP A 168 4.13 -32.33 11.24
N ASN A 169 4.93 -31.82 12.19
CA ASN A 169 5.64 -32.60 13.20
C ASN A 169 6.64 -33.64 12.63
N GLN A 170 7.09 -33.48 11.40
CA GLN A 170 8.15 -34.29 10.80
C GLN A 170 9.53 -33.68 11.07
N SER A 171 10.52 -34.53 11.33
CA SER A 171 11.87 -34.11 11.67
C SER A 171 12.65 -33.73 10.41
N ILE A 172 13.26 -32.54 10.41
CA ILE A 172 14.05 -32.03 9.30
C ILE A 172 15.55 -32.11 9.56
N GLU A 173 16.31 -32.49 8.54
CA GLU A 173 17.77 -32.53 8.57
C GLU A 173 18.31 -31.73 7.38
N LEU A 174 19.00 -30.63 7.67
CA LEU A 174 19.77 -29.81 6.74
C LEU A 174 21.21 -30.31 6.72
N ARG A 175 21.77 -30.51 5.53
CA ARG A 175 23.08 -31.14 5.39
C ARG A 175 23.97 -30.34 4.44
N ILE A 176 25.25 -30.25 4.81
CA ILE A 176 26.31 -29.73 3.95
C ILE A 176 27.40 -30.79 3.87
N TYR A 177 27.50 -31.44 2.72
CA TYR A 177 28.53 -32.41 2.41
C TYR A 177 29.72 -31.70 1.77
N TRP A 178 30.87 -31.69 2.46
CA TRP A 178 32.06 -31.00 2.00
C TRP A 178 32.94 -31.91 1.13
N ARG A 179 33.22 -31.48 -0.10
CA ARG A 179 33.97 -32.29 -1.08
C ARG A 179 35.49 -32.17 -0.97
N GLY A 180 35.99 -31.31 -0.08
CA GLY A 180 37.43 -31.14 0.10
C GLY A 180 38.15 -30.40 -1.02
N SER A 181 37.44 -29.67 -1.88
CA SER A 181 38.04 -28.96 -3.01
C SER A 181 38.42 -27.51 -2.67
N ALA A 182 37.82 -26.91 -1.63
CA ALA A 182 38.15 -25.56 -1.17
C ALA A 182 38.05 -25.49 0.36
N TYR A 183 38.69 -24.50 0.97
CA TYR A 183 38.32 -24.07 2.31
C TYR A 183 36.83 -23.72 2.29
N THR A 184 36.07 -24.20 3.27
CA THR A 184 34.65 -23.88 3.42
C THR A 184 34.36 -23.60 4.89
N LYS A 185 33.79 -22.44 5.18
CA LYS A 185 33.29 -22.11 6.51
C LYS A 185 31.80 -21.82 6.47
N VAL A 186 31.04 -22.45 7.35
CA VAL A 186 29.59 -22.29 7.48
C VAL A 186 29.31 -21.46 8.72
N ASP A 187 28.53 -20.39 8.54
CA ASP A 187 28.05 -19.53 9.63
C ASP A 187 26.78 -20.14 10.24
N TRP A 188 25.77 -20.43 9.41
CA TRP A 188 24.52 -21.04 9.87
C TRP A 188 23.72 -21.68 8.75
N VAL A 189 22.72 -22.44 9.16
CA VAL A 189 21.63 -22.93 8.31
C VAL A 189 20.28 -22.49 8.89
N SER A 190 19.28 -22.28 8.03
CA SER A 190 17.93 -21.91 8.48
C SER A 190 16.84 -22.55 7.65
N VAL A 191 15.62 -22.59 8.21
CA VAL A 191 14.39 -22.90 7.47
C VAL A 191 13.36 -21.80 7.70
N GLN A 192 12.67 -21.42 6.64
CA GLN A 192 11.49 -20.56 6.68
C GLN A 192 10.34 -21.17 5.87
N GLN A 193 9.11 -21.02 6.33
CA GLN A 193 7.95 -21.40 5.55
C GLN A 193 7.78 -20.43 4.37
N ASN A 194 7.59 -20.97 3.18
CA ASN A 194 7.34 -20.21 1.97
C ASN A 194 5.86 -20.22 1.63
N ASN A 195 5.13 -19.24 2.15
CA ASN A 195 3.70 -19.08 1.89
C ASN A 195 3.40 -18.00 0.83
N ALA A 196 4.42 -17.54 0.07
CA ALA A 196 4.27 -16.56 -1.00
C ALA A 196 3.18 -16.95 -2.00
N GLY A 197 3.10 -18.23 -2.36
CA GLY A 197 2.06 -18.77 -3.24
C GLY A 197 0.65 -18.70 -2.64
N GLU A 198 0.52 -18.85 -1.32
CA GLU A 198 -0.76 -18.72 -0.62
C GLU A 198 -1.21 -17.26 -0.56
N MET A 199 -0.28 -16.30 -0.45
CA MET A 199 -0.60 -14.87 -0.45
C MET A 199 -1.32 -14.43 -1.73
N TYR A 200 -0.79 -14.80 -2.90
CA TYR A 200 -1.49 -14.54 -4.17
C TYR A 200 -2.85 -15.24 -4.25
N LEU A 201 -2.91 -16.48 -3.78
CA LEU A 201 -4.12 -17.30 -3.82
C LEU A 201 -5.24 -16.66 -3.01
N PHE A 202 -4.98 -16.34 -1.74
CA PHE A 202 -6.01 -15.79 -0.85
C PHE A 202 -6.29 -14.31 -1.11
N ALA A 203 -5.33 -13.52 -1.61
CA ALA A 203 -5.61 -12.17 -2.09
C ALA A 203 -6.57 -12.19 -3.29
N SER A 204 -6.39 -13.14 -4.22
CA SER A 204 -7.31 -13.30 -5.35
C SER A 204 -8.70 -13.81 -4.90
N LEU A 205 -8.75 -14.75 -3.95
CA LEU A 205 -10.01 -15.19 -3.33
C LEU A 205 -10.76 -14.00 -2.72
N LYS A 206 -10.05 -13.21 -1.91
CA LYS A 206 -10.58 -12.01 -1.26
C LYS A 206 -11.13 -11.02 -2.28
N GLY A 207 -10.37 -10.71 -3.34
CA GLY A 207 -10.85 -9.83 -4.40
C GLY A 207 -12.10 -10.34 -5.11
N ILE A 208 -12.17 -11.65 -5.41
CA ILE A 208 -13.34 -12.27 -6.05
C ILE A 208 -14.57 -12.23 -5.15
N VAL A 209 -14.42 -12.58 -3.87
CA VAL A 209 -15.52 -12.62 -2.89
C VAL A 209 -15.99 -11.20 -2.54
N ASN A 210 -15.06 -10.27 -2.34
CA ASN A 210 -15.38 -8.93 -1.86
C ASN A 210 -15.98 -8.01 -2.93
N ARG A 211 -15.81 -8.32 -4.23
CA ARG A 211 -16.43 -7.51 -5.30
C ARG A 211 -17.96 -7.55 -5.29
N THR A 212 -18.56 -8.64 -4.80
CA THR A 212 -20.01 -8.84 -4.72
C THR A 212 -20.54 -8.35 -3.38
N GLN A 213 -19.84 -8.69 -2.31
CA GLN A 213 -20.02 -8.14 -0.97
C GLN A 213 -18.75 -8.39 -0.16
N PRO A 214 -18.08 -7.36 0.40
CA PRO A 214 -16.91 -7.55 1.24
C PRO A 214 -17.20 -8.43 2.46
N ARG A 215 -16.57 -9.60 2.51
CA ARG A 215 -16.78 -10.65 3.52
C ARG A 215 -15.48 -11.27 4.03
N ILE A 216 -14.34 -11.04 3.37
CA ILE A 216 -13.02 -11.52 3.81
C ILE A 216 -12.18 -10.31 4.22
N PHE A 217 -11.63 -10.36 5.43
CA PHE A 217 -10.67 -9.40 5.95
C PHE A 217 -9.35 -10.15 6.22
N SER A 218 -8.22 -9.57 5.82
CA SER A 218 -6.91 -10.18 6.07
C SER A 218 -6.09 -9.33 7.03
N TYR A 219 -5.38 -9.99 7.94
CA TYR A 219 -4.28 -9.37 8.67
C TYR A 219 -2.95 -9.79 8.03
N GLU A 220 -2.28 -8.83 7.42
CA GLU A 220 -1.00 -9.01 6.72
C GLU A 220 0.16 -8.31 7.46
N GLY A 221 -0.10 -7.90 8.71
CA GLY A 221 0.71 -6.94 9.43
C GLY A 221 2.14 -7.37 9.77
N ASP A 222 3.03 -6.37 9.73
CA ASP A 222 4.45 -6.41 10.08
C ASP A 222 4.74 -5.68 11.41
N ALA A 223 5.96 -5.14 11.58
CA ALA A 223 6.34 -4.36 12.76
C ALA A 223 5.56 -3.03 12.93
N PHE A 224 5.03 -2.48 11.83
CA PHE A 224 4.28 -1.22 11.79
C PHE A 224 2.77 -1.41 11.92
N ALA A 225 2.28 -2.65 11.84
CA ALA A 225 0.86 -2.95 11.92
C ALA A 225 0.20 -2.55 13.24
N GLU A 226 -1.07 -2.20 13.12
CA GLU A 226 -1.97 -1.69 14.14
C GLU A 226 -2.62 -2.78 14.99
N GLY A 227 -2.44 -4.05 14.62
CA GLY A 227 -3.00 -5.23 15.27
C GLY A 227 -4.26 -5.77 14.58
N GLN A 228 -4.39 -7.10 14.55
CA GLN A 228 -5.35 -7.83 13.70
C GLN A 228 -6.83 -7.51 13.91
N TYR A 229 -7.20 -6.96 15.08
CA TYR A 229 -8.59 -6.63 15.41
C TYR A 229 -8.89 -5.14 15.33
N THR A 230 -7.87 -4.30 15.20
CA THR A 230 -7.99 -2.86 15.46
C THR A 230 -8.95 -2.18 14.50
N TRP A 231 -8.87 -2.46 13.20
CA TRP A 231 -9.83 -1.88 12.24
C TRP A 231 -11.22 -2.48 12.33
N LEU A 232 -11.35 -3.80 12.54
CA LEU A 232 -12.65 -4.44 12.74
C LEU A 232 -13.40 -3.80 13.92
N GLN A 233 -12.72 -3.62 15.06
CA GLN A 233 -13.27 -2.93 16.23
C GLN A 233 -13.57 -1.45 15.96
N SER A 234 -12.63 -0.73 15.34
CA SER A 234 -12.79 0.71 15.06
C SER A 234 -13.95 1.00 14.10
N LEU A 235 -14.26 0.07 13.21
CA LEU A 235 -15.34 0.15 12.22
C LEU A 235 -16.65 -0.50 12.70
N GLY A 236 -16.66 -1.11 13.89
CA GLY A 236 -17.84 -1.79 14.43
C GLY A 236 -18.24 -3.06 13.67
N LEU A 237 -17.27 -3.76 13.08
CA LEU A 237 -17.46 -5.02 12.37
C LEU A 237 -17.25 -6.21 13.31
N ASN A 238 -18.03 -7.27 13.12
CA ASN A 238 -17.82 -8.57 13.75
C ASN A 238 -16.88 -9.42 12.89
N TRP A 239 -16.34 -10.48 13.47
CA TRP A 239 -15.50 -11.41 12.72
C TRP A 239 -15.68 -12.87 13.15
N THR A 240 -15.36 -13.75 12.22
CA THR A 240 -15.15 -15.18 12.44
C THR A 240 -13.76 -15.55 11.98
N GLU A 241 -13.02 -16.27 12.81
CA GLU A 241 -11.68 -16.77 12.49
C GLU A 241 -11.81 -18.25 12.08
N PRO A 242 -11.64 -18.59 10.79
CA PRO A 242 -11.66 -19.98 10.37
C PRO A 242 -10.43 -20.71 10.97
N ALA A 243 -10.62 -21.96 11.36
CA ALA A 243 -9.53 -22.78 11.91
C ALA A 243 -8.41 -22.98 10.88
N ASP A 244 -8.77 -23.18 9.61
CA ASP A 244 -7.86 -23.14 8.48
C ASP A 244 -8.41 -22.16 7.42
N LYS A 245 -7.59 -21.18 6.99
CA LYS A 245 -7.95 -20.26 5.90
C LYS A 245 -8.29 -20.99 4.59
N TRP A 246 -7.75 -22.18 4.38
CA TRP A 246 -8.07 -23.03 3.23
C TRP A 246 -9.54 -23.45 3.17
N ASP A 247 -10.25 -23.52 4.31
CA ASP A 247 -11.69 -23.78 4.36
C ASP A 247 -12.50 -22.72 3.61
N LEU A 248 -11.97 -21.50 3.48
CA LEU A 248 -12.64 -20.43 2.75
C LEU A 248 -12.78 -20.73 1.26
N ILE A 249 -11.87 -21.50 0.65
CA ILE A 249 -11.99 -21.90 -0.76
C ILE A 249 -13.24 -22.78 -0.95
N THR A 250 -13.49 -23.69 -0.01
CA THR A 250 -14.70 -24.54 -0.01
C THR A 250 -15.94 -23.71 0.31
N LYS A 251 -15.87 -22.82 1.33
CA LYS A 251 -16.97 -21.92 1.73
C LYS A 251 -17.45 -21.07 0.55
N TYR A 252 -16.53 -20.52 -0.24
CA TYR A 252 -16.82 -19.62 -1.37
C TYR A 252 -16.78 -20.33 -2.73
N ARG A 253 -16.84 -21.67 -2.76
CA ARG A 253 -16.65 -22.46 -3.98
C ARG A 253 -17.60 -22.06 -5.13
N SER A 254 -18.82 -21.64 -4.82
CA SER A 254 -19.82 -21.19 -5.81
C SER A 254 -19.44 -19.88 -6.52
N GLU A 255 -18.53 -19.10 -5.95
CA GLU A 255 -18.05 -17.84 -6.51
C GLU A 255 -16.79 -18.03 -7.37
N LEU A 256 -16.25 -19.26 -7.41
CA LEU A 256 -15.02 -19.62 -8.10
C LEU A 256 -15.28 -20.52 -9.33
N SER A 257 -14.59 -20.24 -10.43
CA SER A 257 -14.65 -21.06 -11.65
C SER A 257 -13.42 -21.96 -11.82
N GLY A 258 -12.26 -21.60 -11.25
CA GLY A 258 -11.03 -22.38 -11.40
C GLY A 258 -9.75 -21.62 -11.05
N LEU A 259 -8.65 -21.95 -11.71
CA LEU A 259 -7.30 -21.47 -11.41
C LEU A 259 -6.66 -20.74 -12.60
N ILE A 260 -5.86 -19.71 -12.32
CA ILE A 260 -4.84 -19.18 -13.22
C ILE A 260 -3.48 -19.53 -12.62
N VAL A 261 -2.69 -20.34 -13.31
CA VAL A 261 -1.34 -20.70 -12.88
C VAL A 261 -0.37 -19.63 -13.38
N TYR A 262 0.31 -18.94 -12.47
CA TYR A 262 1.37 -18.00 -12.86
C TYR A 262 2.71 -18.73 -13.05
N ASP A 263 3.66 -18.06 -13.70
CA ASP A 263 5.01 -18.55 -13.89
C ASP A 263 5.97 -17.98 -12.83
N PRO A 264 6.52 -18.78 -11.90
CA PRO A 264 7.53 -18.31 -10.97
C PRO A 264 8.84 -17.89 -11.64
N THR A 265 9.17 -18.44 -12.82
CA THR A 265 10.40 -18.09 -13.57
C THR A 265 10.25 -16.76 -14.32
N GLN A 266 9.01 -16.33 -14.55
CA GLN A 266 8.66 -14.99 -15.02
C GLN A 266 7.58 -14.42 -14.10
N ILE A 267 7.99 -14.01 -12.89
CA ILE A 267 7.09 -13.66 -11.78
C ILE A 267 6.09 -12.55 -12.13
N HIS A 268 6.40 -11.68 -13.10
CA HIS A 268 5.49 -10.64 -13.59
C HIS A 268 4.19 -11.19 -14.23
N THR A 269 4.17 -12.47 -14.61
CA THR A 269 2.92 -13.14 -15.01
C THR A 269 1.85 -13.13 -13.93
N VAL A 270 2.22 -12.98 -12.64
CA VAL A 270 1.24 -12.84 -11.55
C VAL A 270 0.46 -11.52 -11.62
N ASN A 271 1.09 -10.44 -12.11
CA ASN A 271 0.40 -9.17 -12.34
C ASN A 271 -0.62 -9.32 -13.49
N LEU A 272 -0.26 -10.06 -14.55
CA LEU A 272 -1.20 -10.40 -15.62
C LEU A 272 -2.35 -11.29 -15.10
N ALA A 273 -2.04 -12.32 -14.30
CA ALA A 273 -3.03 -13.17 -13.68
C ALA A 273 -4.00 -12.37 -12.78
N THR A 274 -3.50 -11.36 -12.06
CA THR A 274 -4.30 -10.48 -11.18
C THR A 274 -5.44 -9.78 -11.93
N ILE A 275 -5.17 -9.31 -13.15
CA ILE A 275 -6.15 -8.64 -14.02
C ILE A 275 -7.20 -9.64 -14.50
N LEU A 276 -6.73 -10.78 -15.00
CA LEU A 276 -7.56 -11.80 -15.63
C LEU A 276 -8.44 -12.57 -14.63
N ALA A 277 -8.07 -12.57 -13.35
CA ALA A 277 -8.78 -13.26 -12.28
C ALA A 277 -10.23 -12.78 -12.11
N LYS A 278 -10.50 -11.48 -12.33
CA LYS A 278 -11.84 -10.88 -12.19
C LYS A 278 -12.88 -11.62 -13.02
N ASP A 279 -12.72 -11.62 -14.35
CA ASP A 279 -13.76 -12.09 -15.25
C ASP A 279 -13.76 -13.62 -15.35
N ARG A 280 -12.61 -14.25 -15.07
CA ARG A 280 -12.49 -15.71 -14.98
C ARG A 280 -12.96 -16.27 -13.65
N LYS A 281 -13.19 -15.43 -12.62
CA LYS A 281 -13.46 -15.85 -11.23
C LYS A 281 -12.47 -16.91 -10.76
N ALA A 282 -11.19 -16.65 -11.00
CA ALA A 282 -10.15 -17.65 -10.92
C ALA A 282 -9.13 -17.31 -9.84
N LEU A 283 -8.79 -18.29 -9.00
CA LEU A 283 -7.74 -18.12 -8.02
C LEU A 283 -6.37 -18.12 -8.71
N ILE A 284 -5.47 -17.23 -8.25
CA ILE A 284 -4.10 -17.14 -8.75
C ILE A 284 -3.26 -18.15 -8.00
N ALA A 285 -2.79 -19.19 -8.69
CA ALA A 285 -2.16 -20.34 -8.07
C ALA A 285 -0.67 -20.44 -8.43
N SER A 286 0.16 -20.65 -7.41
CA SER A 286 1.53 -21.13 -7.59
C SER A 286 1.52 -22.55 -8.17
N PRO A 287 2.46 -22.93 -9.05
CA PRO A 287 2.60 -24.31 -9.51
C PRO A 287 2.71 -25.32 -8.37
N ALA A 288 3.29 -24.92 -7.24
CA ALA A 288 3.43 -25.76 -6.05
C ALA A 288 2.09 -26.08 -5.35
N LEU A 289 1.04 -25.30 -5.59
CA LEU A 289 -0.28 -25.49 -4.97
C LEU A 289 -1.26 -26.26 -5.87
N ILE A 290 -0.88 -26.55 -7.13
CA ILE A 290 -1.79 -27.13 -8.12
C ILE A 290 -2.29 -28.50 -7.71
N SER A 291 -1.42 -29.40 -7.24
CA SER A 291 -1.83 -30.75 -6.82
C SER A 291 -2.90 -30.71 -5.73
N ARG A 292 -2.76 -29.80 -4.76
CA ARG A 292 -3.74 -29.57 -3.70
C ARG A 292 -5.04 -29.01 -4.27
N LEU A 293 -4.97 -27.97 -5.09
CA LEU A 293 -6.14 -27.22 -5.59
C LEU A 293 -6.98 -28.00 -6.63
N THR A 294 -6.37 -28.89 -7.41
CA THR A 294 -7.07 -29.71 -8.40
C THR A 294 -7.63 -31.01 -7.81
N SER A 295 -7.17 -31.42 -6.62
CA SER A 295 -7.66 -32.58 -5.88
C SER A 295 -8.85 -32.24 -4.99
N ALA A 296 -9.51 -33.27 -4.45
CA ALA A 296 -10.50 -33.10 -3.38
C ALA A 296 -9.83 -32.46 -2.14
N PRO A 297 -10.52 -31.55 -1.42
CA PRO A 297 -11.94 -31.18 -1.58
C PRO A 297 -12.23 -30.09 -2.63
N TYR A 298 -11.22 -29.38 -3.16
CA TYR A 298 -11.44 -28.15 -3.94
C TYR A 298 -11.88 -28.41 -5.38
N ASN A 299 -11.26 -29.40 -6.05
CA ASN A 299 -11.56 -29.81 -7.43
C ASN A 299 -11.67 -28.62 -8.41
N LEU A 300 -10.71 -27.68 -8.35
CA LEU A 300 -10.71 -26.49 -9.21
C LEU A 300 -9.99 -26.79 -10.53
N PRO A 301 -10.64 -26.55 -11.70
CA PRO A 301 -9.97 -26.74 -12.98
C PRO A 301 -8.96 -25.62 -13.26
N ILE A 302 -7.91 -25.93 -14.01
CA ILE A 302 -6.99 -24.91 -14.54
C ILE A 302 -7.65 -24.24 -15.75
N LEU A 303 -7.90 -22.93 -15.67
CA LEU A 303 -8.53 -22.13 -16.73
C LEU A 303 -7.51 -21.42 -17.62
N LEU A 304 -6.31 -21.19 -17.09
CA LEU A 304 -5.19 -20.56 -17.78
C LEU A 304 -3.89 -20.97 -17.10
N ASP A 305 -2.87 -21.28 -17.90
CA ASP A 305 -1.54 -21.62 -17.42
C ASP A 305 -0.52 -20.72 -18.13
N LEU A 306 0.08 -19.79 -17.39
CA LEU A 306 1.01 -18.78 -17.93
C LEU A 306 2.47 -19.25 -17.92
N ARG A 307 2.76 -20.46 -17.42
CA ARG A 307 4.13 -21.01 -17.37
C ARG A 307 4.75 -21.12 -18.75
N GLY A 308 5.98 -20.63 -18.89
CA GLY A 308 6.75 -20.67 -20.12
C GLY A 308 6.21 -19.79 -21.25
N GLN A 309 5.17 -18.98 -21.01
CA GLN A 309 4.55 -18.17 -22.08
C GLN A 309 5.32 -16.88 -22.39
N PHE A 310 6.14 -16.41 -21.45
CA PHE A 310 6.84 -15.13 -21.57
C PHE A 310 8.33 -15.29 -21.23
N SER A 311 9.19 -14.75 -22.08
CA SER A 311 10.64 -14.78 -21.89
C SER A 311 11.16 -13.57 -21.12
N SER A 312 10.37 -12.51 -20.99
CA SER A 312 10.77 -11.28 -20.28
C SER A 312 9.58 -10.55 -19.66
N LYS A 313 9.89 -9.76 -18.62
CA LYS A 313 8.98 -8.80 -17.99
C LYS A 313 8.35 -7.83 -19.00
N LEU A 314 9.16 -7.28 -19.91
CA LEU A 314 8.69 -6.33 -20.92
C LEU A 314 7.67 -6.99 -21.85
N GLN A 315 7.88 -8.25 -22.24
CA GLN A 315 6.91 -8.99 -23.05
C GLN A 315 5.57 -9.16 -22.32
N VAL A 316 5.59 -9.48 -21.01
CA VAL A 316 4.35 -9.59 -20.21
C VAL A 316 3.54 -8.30 -20.26
N TYR A 317 4.19 -7.16 -20.00
CA TYR A 317 3.49 -5.87 -19.96
C TYR A 317 3.16 -5.32 -21.34
N GLN A 318 3.93 -5.63 -22.38
CA GLN A 318 3.58 -5.29 -23.75
C GLN A 318 2.34 -6.06 -24.19
N THR A 319 2.22 -7.35 -23.83
CA THR A 319 0.99 -8.13 -24.05
C THR A 319 -0.18 -7.57 -23.24
N LEU A 320 0.04 -7.15 -22.00
CA LEU A 320 -0.97 -6.43 -21.21
C LEU A 320 -1.49 -5.20 -21.97
N TYR A 321 -0.58 -4.33 -22.42
CA TYR A 321 -0.92 -3.10 -23.15
C TYR A 321 -1.62 -3.37 -24.48
N ASN A 322 -1.13 -4.31 -25.28
CA ASN A 322 -1.66 -4.54 -26.63
C ASN A 322 -3.00 -5.30 -26.62
N THR A 323 -3.15 -6.26 -25.72
CA THR A 323 -4.26 -7.22 -25.77
C THR A 323 -5.37 -6.88 -24.78
N TYR A 324 -5.03 -6.47 -23.57
CA TYR A 324 -5.99 -6.35 -22.48
C TYR A 324 -6.36 -4.89 -22.20
N TRP A 325 -5.37 -3.99 -22.12
CA TRP A 325 -5.58 -2.57 -21.83
C TRP A 325 -6.71 -1.89 -22.63
N PRO A 326 -6.91 -2.14 -23.95
CA PRO A 326 -7.97 -1.47 -24.72
C PRO A 326 -9.39 -1.71 -24.18
N ASN A 327 -9.60 -2.77 -23.39
CA ASN A 327 -10.91 -3.14 -22.84
C ASN A 327 -11.00 -2.92 -21.31
N LEU A 328 -9.96 -2.36 -20.68
CA LEU A 328 -9.95 -2.05 -19.25
C LEU A 328 -10.40 -0.62 -18.98
N ASP A 329 -10.83 -0.34 -17.75
CA ASP A 329 -11.08 1.03 -17.30
C ASP A 329 -9.73 1.75 -17.09
N HIS A 330 -9.52 2.85 -17.82
CA HIS A 330 -8.25 3.58 -17.81
C HIS A 330 -8.12 4.60 -16.69
N ARG A 331 -9.14 4.74 -15.82
CA ARG A 331 -9.10 5.72 -14.72
C ARG A 331 -8.13 5.36 -13.60
N ILE A 332 -7.71 4.09 -13.52
CA ILE A 332 -6.69 3.61 -12.58
C ILE A 332 -5.67 2.73 -13.29
N LEU A 333 -4.40 2.98 -13.02
CA LEU A 333 -3.28 2.08 -13.29
C LEU A 333 -2.64 1.69 -11.96
N ILE A 334 -2.27 0.42 -11.77
CA ILE A 334 -1.74 -0.08 -10.50
C ILE A 334 -0.27 -0.49 -10.65
N GLY A 335 0.60 0.03 -9.79
CA GLY A 335 2.01 -0.33 -9.68
C GLY A 335 2.29 -1.31 -8.55
N LEU A 336 2.60 -2.57 -8.86
CA LEU A 336 2.95 -3.58 -7.85
C LEU A 336 4.18 -4.40 -8.25
N ASN A 337 5.25 -4.29 -7.45
CA ASN A 337 6.33 -5.27 -7.46
C ASN A 337 5.77 -6.65 -7.07
N PRO A 338 5.80 -7.65 -7.95
CA PRO A 338 5.29 -8.96 -7.58
C PRO A 338 6.14 -9.64 -6.49
N GLU A 339 7.44 -9.38 -6.41
CA GLU A 339 8.27 -10.02 -5.39
C GLU A 339 7.98 -9.50 -3.97
N ALA A 340 7.66 -8.20 -3.86
CA ALA A 340 7.37 -7.57 -2.58
C ALA A 340 5.88 -7.65 -2.21
N HIS A 341 5.00 -7.23 -3.13
CA HIS A 341 3.58 -7.06 -2.85
C HIS A 341 2.83 -8.31 -3.29
N LYS A 342 2.77 -9.32 -2.42
CA LYS A 342 2.17 -10.63 -2.73
C LYS A 342 0.66 -10.71 -2.47
N ALA A 343 0.13 -9.87 -1.57
CA ALA A 343 -1.30 -9.85 -1.24
C ALA A 343 -1.88 -8.43 -1.17
N ALA A 344 -1.28 -7.54 -0.37
CA ALA A 344 -1.66 -6.13 -0.28
C ALA A 344 -1.90 -5.48 -1.66
N LEU A 345 -2.97 -4.67 -1.74
CA LEU A 345 -3.56 -4.06 -2.93
C LEU A 345 -4.03 -5.03 -4.04
N ARG A 346 -3.50 -6.26 -4.14
CA ARG A 346 -3.90 -7.21 -5.18
C ARG A 346 -5.34 -7.62 -5.05
N GLU A 347 -5.85 -7.72 -3.84
CA GLU A 347 -7.26 -8.00 -3.59
C GLU A 347 -8.18 -6.94 -4.24
N TYR A 348 -7.80 -5.67 -4.13
CA TYR A 348 -8.48 -4.55 -4.79
C TYR A 348 -8.32 -4.62 -6.32
N ALA A 349 -7.10 -4.86 -6.79
CA ALA A 349 -6.80 -5.01 -8.23
C ALA A 349 -7.58 -6.17 -8.87
N THR A 350 -7.65 -7.33 -8.21
CA THR A 350 -8.42 -8.50 -8.65
C THR A 350 -9.91 -8.22 -8.66
N ALA A 351 -10.44 -7.53 -7.64
CA ALA A 351 -11.86 -7.17 -7.62
C ALA A 351 -12.25 -6.24 -8.78
N LEU A 352 -11.37 -5.30 -9.13
CA LEU A 352 -11.58 -4.33 -10.21
C LEU A 352 -11.22 -4.84 -11.59
N GLY A 353 -10.29 -5.79 -11.69
CA GLY A 353 -9.67 -6.19 -12.97
C GLY A 353 -8.87 -5.05 -13.58
N SER A 354 -8.33 -4.15 -12.75
CA SER A 354 -7.52 -3.01 -13.18
C SER A 354 -6.14 -3.45 -13.63
N ALA A 355 -5.56 -2.75 -14.60
CA ALA A 355 -4.21 -3.04 -15.08
C ALA A 355 -3.18 -2.96 -13.94
N VAL A 356 -2.34 -3.99 -13.82
CA VAL A 356 -1.25 -4.07 -12.84
C VAL A 356 0.09 -4.18 -13.56
N ILE A 357 0.98 -3.24 -13.31
CA ILE A 357 2.31 -3.15 -13.91
C ILE A 357 3.40 -2.95 -12.85
N TRP A 358 4.67 -3.04 -13.25
CA TRP A 358 5.83 -2.66 -12.43
C TRP A 358 6.94 -2.20 -13.36
N LEU A 359 6.76 -1.05 -14.01
CA LEU A 359 7.70 -0.52 -15.00
C LEU A 359 8.56 0.58 -14.36
N ASP A 360 9.87 0.53 -14.63
CA ASP A 360 10.85 1.49 -14.17
C ASP A 360 10.92 2.69 -15.12
N PRO A 361 10.59 3.92 -14.68
CA PRO A 361 10.73 5.11 -15.52
C PRO A 361 12.19 5.42 -15.91
N GLN A 362 13.19 4.85 -15.23
CA GLN A 362 14.61 5.05 -15.49
C GLN A 362 15.19 4.04 -16.50
N ASP A 363 14.54 2.89 -16.71
CA ASP A 363 14.90 1.97 -17.80
C ASP A 363 14.26 2.43 -19.11
N ALA A 364 15.05 2.58 -20.17
CA ALA A 364 14.58 3.20 -21.42
C ALA A 364 13.44 2.42 -22.10
N ALA A 365 13.49 1.09 -22.08
CA ALA A 365 12.48 0.24 -22.73
C ALA A 365 11.19 0.20 -21.90
N GLU A 366 11.32 0.02 -20.59
CA GLU A 366 10.18 0.06 -19.67
C GLU A 366 9.51 1.44 -19.62
N SER A 367 10.31 2.51 -19.63
CA SER A 367 9.87 3.90 -19.68
C SER A 367 9.02 4.19 -20.92
N THR A 368 9.42 3.69 -22.09
CA THR A 368 8.66 3.85 -23.33
C THR A 368 7.28 3.20 -23.22
N LEU A 369 7.21 2.00 -22.66
CA LEU A 369 5.94 1.31 -22.46
C LEU A 369 5.09 2.00 -21.37
N LEU A 370 5.70 2.43 -20.26
CA LEU A 370 5.03 3.17 -19.20
C LEU A 370 4.37 4.44 -19.73
N ASN A 371 5.08 5.22 -20.56
CA ASN A 371 4.54 6.42 -21.20
C ASN A 371 3.31 6.12 -22.08
N SER A 372 3.25 4.93 -22.69
CA SER A 372 2.09 4.51 -23.48
C SER A 372 0.86 4.28 -22.60
N PHE A 373 1.02 3.68 -21.42
CA PHE A 373 -0.07 3.60 -20.43
C PHE A 373 -0.48 5.00 -19.96
N LEU A 374 0.45 5.81 -19.46
CA LEU A 374 0.12 7.10 -18.85
C LEU A 374 -0.52 8.09 -19.85
N SER A 375 -0.06 8.11 -21.10
CA SER A 375 -0.63 8.98 -22.13
C SER A 375 -2.04 8.58 -22.60
N SER A 376 -2.44 7.32 -22.39
CA SER A 376 -3.78 6.83 -22.75
C SER A 376 -4.79 6.93 -21.60
N MET A 377 -4.37 7.33 -20.40
CA MET A 377 -5.26 7.55 -19.27
C MET A 377 -5.99 8.90 -19.39
N PRO A 378 -7.30 8.98 -19.11
CA PRO A 378 -8.04 10.24 -19.17
C PRO A 378 -7.64 11.21 -18.04
N ALA A 379 -7.94 12.50 -18.21
CA ALA A 379 -7.71 13.50 -17.18
C ALA A 379 -8.43 13.13 -15.86
N GLY A 380 -7.75 13.33 -14.73
CA GLY A 380 -8.27 12.99 -13.41
C GLY A 380 -8.12 11.50 -13.01
N SER A 381 -7.41 10.72 -13.82
CA SER A 381 -7.00 9.35 -13.49
C SER A 381 -5.92 9.30 -12.41
N ASN A 382 -5.76 8.13 -11.80
CA ASN A 382 -4.81 7.91 -10.70
C ASN A 382 -3.91 6.69 -10.94
N TYR A 383 -2.68 6.79 -10.46
CA TYR A 383 -1.79 5.66 -10.30
C TYR A 383 -1.89 5.17 -8.85
N MET A 384 -2.30 3.93 -8.61
CA MET A 384 -2.32 3.33 -7.27
C MET A 384 -1.13 2.39 -7.07
N GLY A 385 -0.77 2.12 -5.82
CA GLY A 385 0.39 1.29 -5.50
C GLY A 385 1.65 2.13 -5.38
N TRP A 386 2.77 1.68 -5.92
CA TRP A 386 4.04 2.40 -5.79
C TRP A 386 4.91 2.31 -7.03
N TRP A 387 6.09 2.94 -6.95
CA TRP A 387 7.09 3.02 -8.00
C TRP A 387 8.36 2.28 -7.57
N LYS A 388 9.20 1.91 -8.54
CA LYS A 388 10.54 1.38 -8.22
C LYS A 388 11.39 2.41 -7.46
N ASP A 389 11.22 3.68 -7.80
CA ASP A 389 11.80 4.83 -7.12
C ASP A 389 10.76 5.95 -7.09
N GLU A 390 10.57 6.57 -5.92
CA GLU A 390 9.58 7.62 -5.67
C GLU A 390 9.77 8.81 -6.59
N GLY A 391 11.00 9.36 -6.63
CA GLY A 391 11.27 10.62 -7.31
C GLY A 391 10.93 10.56 -8.80
N PRO A 392 11.58 9.66 -9.56
CA PRO A 392 11.30 9.45 -10.97
C PRO A 392 9.85 9.01 -11.26
N GLY A 393 9.24 8.21 -10.39
CA GLY A 393 7.88 7.70 -10.57
C GLY A 393 6.80 8.79 -10.42
N VAL A 394 6.82 9.51 -9.30
CA VAL A 394 5.86 10.58 -9.01
C VAL A 394 6.03 11.73 -9.99
N GLU A 395 7.27 12.10 -10.33
CA GLU A 395 7.53 13.10 -11.37
C GLU A 395 6.95 12.65 -12.71
N ARG A 396 7.21 11.39 -13.12
CA ARG A 396 6.69 10.87 -14.38
C ARG A 396 5.17 10.96 -14.45
N ALA A 397 4.45 10.46 -13.45
CA ALA A 397 2.98 10.56 -13.45
C ALA A 397 2.49 12.02 -13.48
N SER A 398 3.16 12.91 -12.75
CA SER A 398 2.81 14.33 -12.69
C SER A 398 2.93 15.02 -14.05
N THR A 399 3.92 14.66 -14.88
CA THR A 399 4.06 15.19 -16.24
C THR A 399 2.90 14.81 -17.17
N TYR A 400 2.10 13.81 -16.81
CA TYR A 400 0.86 13.43 -17.51
C TYR A 400 -0.41 13.96 -16.81
N GLY A 401 -0.28 14.76 -15.74
CA GLY A 401 -1.42 15.23 -14.93
C GLY A 401 -2.09 14.11 -14.14
N ILE A 402 -1.33 13.06 -13.79
CA ILE A 402 -1.79 11.89 -13.03
C ILE A 402 -1.18 11.95 -11.63
N THR A 403 -1.98 11.60 -10.62
CA THR A 403 -1.51 11.57 -9.22
C THR A 403 -1.21 10.13 -8.79
N THR A 404 -0.31 9.98 -7.84
CA THR A 404 -0.02 8.70 -7.18
C THR A 404 -0.83 8.61 -5.88
N ILE A 405 -1.51 7.50 -5.65
CA ILE A 405 -2.11 7.15 -4.37
C ILE A 405 -1.30 5.97 -3.83
N ALA A 406 -0.38 6.25 -2.89
CA ALA A 406 0.45 5.20 -2.31
C ALA A 406 -0.44 4.21 -1.55
N SER A 407 -0.41 2.95 -1.98
CA SER A 407 -1.33 1.93 -1.46
C SER A 407 -0.83 0.50 -1.63
N ASP A 408 0.43 0.29 -2.00
CA ASP A 408 1.02 -1.01 -2.36
C ASP A 408 1.10 -2.00 -1.18
N TRP A 409 1.08 -1.49 0.05
CA TRP A 409 0.95 -2.28 1.28
C TRP A 409 -0.42 -2.13 1.95
N ALA A 410 -1.42 -1.51 1.31
CA ALA A 410 -2.76 -1.40 1.88
C ALA A 410 -3.49 -2.75 1.77
N THR A 411 -3.99 -3.28 2.87
CA THR A 411 -4.35 -4.70 2.96
C THR A 411 -5.84 -4.97 2.77
N ASN A 412 -6.73 -4.02 3.13
CA ASN A 412 -8.18 -4.26 3.18
C ASN A 412 -9.02 -3.23 2.40
N LEU A 413 -8.54 -2.70 1.26
CA LEU A 413 -9.23 -1.63 0.53
C LEU A 413 -10.62 -2.02 0.01
N THR A 414 -10.87 -3.29 -0.36
CA THR A 414 -12.22 -3.70 -0.76
C THR A 414 -13.23 -3.63 0.40
N VAL A 415 -12.81 -3.92 1.64
CA VAL A 415 -13.64 -3.78 2.84
C VAL A 415 -13.78 -2.31 3.23
N HIS A 416 -12.67 -1.58 3.22
CA HIS A 416 -12.64 -0.18 3.60
C HIS A 416 -13.48 0.70 2.66
N SER A 417 -13.43 0.47 1.34
CA SER A 417 -14.21 1.19 0.33
C SER A 417 -15.72 0.91 0.44
N GLY A 418 -16.09 -0.26 0.96
CA GLY A 418 -17.48 -0.65 1.22
C GLY A 418 -18.10 -0.02 2.49
N MET A 419 -17.34 0.77 3.26
CA MET A 419 -17.86 1.49 4.42
C MET A 419 -18.64 2.75 4.02
N PRO A 420 -19.55 3.28 4.88
CA PRO A 420 -20.29 4.51 4.59
C PRO A 420 -19.38 5.69 4.24
N ARG A 421 -19.66 6.37 3.13
CA ARG A 421 -18.88 7.52 2.60
C ARG A 421 -19.12 8.85 3.31
N THR A 422 -19.91 8.87 4.37
CA THR A 422 -20.19 10.08 5.15
C THR A 422 -19.12 10.26 6.21
N VAL A 423 -18.42 11.39 6.14
CA VAL A 423 -17.48 11.83 7.18
C VAL A 423 -18.15 12.92 8.00
N THR A 424 -18.29 12.69 9.31
CA THR A 424 -18.84 13.70 10.21
C THR A 424 -17.70 14.60 10.68
N LEU A 425 -17.74 15.87 10.27
CA LEU A 425 -16.71 16.86 10.58
C LEU A 425 -16.94 17.50 11.95
N LYS A 426 -15.84 17.70 12.70
CA LYS A 426 -15.87 18.50 13.92
C LYS A 426 -15.62 19.99 13.61
N PRO A 427 -16.26 20.92 14.34
CA PRO A 427 -15.95 22.34 14.22
C PRO A 427 -14.48 22.63 14.54
N ILE A 428 -13.89 23.59 13.82
CA ILE A 428 -12.55 24.08 14.13
C ILE A 428 -12.61 24.82 15.49
N PRO A 429 -11.79 24.45 16.49
CA PRO A 429 -11.75 25.16 17.76
C PRO A 429 -11.22 26.60 17.56
N PRO A 430 -11.56 27.54 18.46
CA PRO A 430 -11.08 28.91 18.32
C PRO A 430 -9.55 28.98 18.41
N LYS A 431 -8.93 29.76 17.51
CA LYS A 431 -7.50 30.07 17.57
C LYS A 431 -7.18 30.99 18.76
N PRO A 432 -5.94 30.99 19.28
CA PRO A 432 -5.51 32.00 20.23
C PRO A 432 -5.49 33.41 19.62
N ALA A 433 -5.53 34.44 20.48
CA ALA A 433 -5.35 35.82 20.05
C ALA A 433 -3.94 36.02 19.44
N LEU A 434 -3.85 36.83 18.39
CA LEU A 434 -2.57 37.20 17.79
C LEU A 434 -1.81 38.13 18.74
N GLN A 435 -0.56 37.80 19.02
CA GLN A 435 0.36 38.57 19.85
C GLN A 435 1.74 38.59 19.19
N ASN A 436 2.63 39.44 19.69
CA ASN A 436 4.05 39.40 19.34
C ASN A 436 4.71 38.21 20.05
N LYS A 437 4.46 37.00 19.53
CA LYS A 437 5.03 35.73 19.97
C LYS A 437 5.53 34.90 18.79
N ILE A 438 6.27 33.85 19.10
CA ILE A 438 6.69 32.84 18.12
C ILE A 438 5.69 31.69 18.13
N TYR A 439 4.93 31.53 17.07
CA TYR A 439 3.97 30.44 16.91
C TYR A 439 4.63 29.25 16.21
N VAL A 440 4.48 28.06 16.79
CA VAL A 440 5.03 26.80 16.26
C VAL A 440 3.89 25.84 15.98
N ALA A 441 3.82 25.32 14.75
CA ALA A 441 2.92 24.23 14.39
C ALA A 441 3.72 22.96 14.09
N PHE A 442 3.30 21.84 14.68
CA PHE A 442 3.86 20.51 14.40
C PHE A 442 2.97 19.75 13.43
N ILE A 443 3.58 19.07 12.47
CA ILE A 443 2.91 18.19 11.49
C ILE A 443 3.62 16.84 11.47
N LEU A 444 2.86 15.75 11.62
CA LEU A 444 3.31 14.41 11.31
C LEU A 444 3.00 14.09 9.83
N SER A 445 4.03 13.73 9.07
CA SER A 445 3.98 13.54 7.62
C SER A 445 3.43 12.17 7.18
N ASP A 446 3.54 11.91 5.87
CA ASP A 446 3.27 10.64 5.18
C ASP A 446 1.81 10.19 5.12
N GLY A 447 0.86 11.05 5.48
CA GLY A 447 -0.57 10.73 5.46
C GLY A 447 -1.21 10.64 4.08
N ASP A 448 -0.53 11.07 3.01
CA ASP A 448 -0.93 10.80 1.63
C ASP A 448 -0.89 9.29 1.31
N ASN A 449 -0.05 8.56 2.05
CA ASN A 449 0.15 7.14 1.93
C ASN A 449 -0.93 6.34 2.70
N LEU A 450 -1.76 5.60 1.96
CA LEU A 450 -2.88 4.85 2.53
C LEU A 450 -2.44 3.68 3.42
N GLN A 451 -1.34 2.99 3.09
CA GLN A 451 -0.82 1.93 3.97
C GLN A 451 -0.27 2.48 5.29
N TYR A 452 0.33 3.68 5.28
CA TYR A 452 0.76 4.35 6.50
C TYR A 452 -0.44 4.66 7.39
N VAL A 453 -1.50 5.21 6.79
CA VAL A 453 -2.74 5.56 7.48
C VAL A 453 -3.47 4.34 8.02
N GLU A 454 -3.47 3.23 7.28
CA GLU A 454 -4.00 1.94 7.71
C GLU A 454 -3.20 1.38 8.89
N HIS A 455 -1.87 1.46 8.86
CA HIS A 455 -0.99 0.79 9.81
C HIS A 455 -0.38 1.73 10.85
N LEU A 456 0.82 2.27 10.57
CA LEU A 456 1.62 2.98 11.57
C LEU A 456 0.90 4.20 12.15
N MET A 457 0.20 4.99 11.34
CA MET A 457 -0.58 6.12 11.85
C MET A 457 -1.65 5.65 12.84
N ARG A 458 -2.37 4.56 12.54
CA ARG A 458 -3.41 4.02 13.42
C ARG A 458 -2.84 3.61 14.78
N LYS A 459 -1.61 3.10 14.81
CA LYS A 459 -0.86 2.80 16.04
C LYS A 459 -0.45 4.08 16.77
N LEU A 460 0.12 5.07 16.07
CA LEU A 460 0.49 6.37 16.63
C LEU A 460 -0.70 7.17 17.15
N TRP A 461 -1.89 6.98 16.57
CA TRP A 461 -3.14 7.57 17.02
C TRP A 461 -3.57 7.07 18.42
N ASN A 462 -3.06 5.92 18.87
CA ASN A 462 -3.27 5.42 20.22
C ASN A 462 -2.16 5.83 21.21
N ASN A 463 -1.19 6.65 20.80
CA ASN A 463 -0.15 7.12 21.72
C ASN A 463 -0.80 7.86 22.92
N PRO A 464 -0.42 7.56 24.16
CA PRO A 464 -1.06 8.10 25.36
C PRO A 464 -0.87 9.61 25.55
N ASP A 465 0.14 10.21 24.90
CA ASP A 465 0.36 11.66 24.92
C ASP A 465 -0.38 12.40 23.79
N ARG A 466 -1.08 11.69 22.88
CA ARG A 466 -1.89 12.36 21.85
C ARG A 466 -2.96 13.23 22.52
N GLY A 467 -3.08 14.46 22.03
CA GLY A 467 -4.01 15.45 22.56
C GLY A 467 -3.45 16.33 23.67
N ALA A 468 -2.24 16.05 24.19
CA ALA A 468 -1.58 16.91 25.18
C ALA A 468 -1.16 18.27 24.61
N ILE A 469 -0.82 18.32 23.32
CA ILE A 469 -0.44 19.53 22.57
C ILE A 469 -1.05 19.50 21.17
N PRO A 470 -1.21 20.66 20.49
CA PRO A 470 -1.63 20.72 19.10
C PRO A 470 -0.71 19.97 18.13
N ILE A 471 -1.27 19.06 17.31
CA ILE A 471 -0.54 18.30 16.28
C ILE A 471 -1.37 18.25 15.00
N GLY A 472 -0.71 18.52 13.88
CA GLY A 472 -1.19 18.27 12.53
C GLY A 472 -0.94 16.82 12.12
N TRP A 473 -1.95 16.17 11.54
CA TRP A 473 -1.85 14.84 10.97
C TRP A 473 -2.17 14.94 9.49
N THR A 474 -1.20 14.65 8.63
CA THR A 474 -1.48 14.52 7.20
C THR A 474 -2.39 13.32 6.97
N LEU A 475 -3.29 13.41 6.00
CA LEU A 475 -4.17 12.35 5.52
C LEU A 475 -4.46 12.56 4.02
N SER A 476 -4.73 11.47 3.31
CA SER A 476 -5.07 11.50 1.89
C SER A 476 -6.56 11.85 1.70
N PRO A 477 -6.91 12.88 0.91
CA PRO A 477 -8.31 13.15 0.58
C PRO A 477 -8.96 11.96 -0.17
N ALA A 478 -8.18 11.16 -0.91
CA ALA A 478 -8.68 9.94 -1.56
C ALA A 478 -9.28 8.91 -0.58
N MET A 479 -9.02 9.04 0.73
CA MET A 479 -9.69 8.23 1.74
C MET A 479 -11.22 8.34 1.72
N LEU A 480 -11.80 9.45 1.22
CA LEU A 480 -13.25 9.57 1.01
C LEU A 480 -13.80 8.46 0.09
N ASP A 481 -12.94 7.89 -0.76
CA ASP A 481 -13.30 6.79 -1.64
C ASP A 481 -12.62 5.47 -1.24
N ALA A 482 -11.34 5.49 -0.87
CA ALA A 482 -10.58 4.28 -0.54
C ALA A 482 -10.95 3.67 0.82
N MET A 483 -11.12 4.51 1.84
CA MET A 483 -11.31 4.09 3.22
C MET A 483 -12.14 5.08 4.04
N PRO A 484 -13.37 5.38 3.61
CA PRO A 484 -14.19 6.44 4.21
C PRO A 484 -14.51 6.17 5.69
N GLY A 485 -14.70 4.91 6.08
CA GLY A 485 -14.90 4.53 7.48
C GLY A 485 -13.71 4.87 8.37
N ALA A 486 -12.48 4.68 7.86
CA ALA A 486 -11.26 5.04 8.57
C ALA A 486 -11.11 6.57 8.71
N LEU A 487 -11.40 7.32 7.63
CA LEU A 487 -11.39 8.79 7.68
C LEU A 487 -12.42 9.32 8.70
N ASN A 488 -13.64 8.75 8.70
CA ASN A 488 -14.66 9.11 9.68
C ASN A 488 -14.23 8.77 11.11
N TYR A 489 -13.58 7.62 11.32
CA TYR A 489 -13.01 7.26 12.63
C TYR A 489 -11.98 8.29 13.11
N TYR A 490 -11.03 8.71 12.27
CA TYR A 490 -10.05 9.74 12.63
C TYR A 490 -10.72 11.08 12.93
N SER A 491 -11.70 11.49 12.12
CA SER A 491 -12.47 12.72 12.37
C SER A 491 -13.20 12.65 13.71
N GLN A 492 -13.92 11.57 14.01
CA GLN A 492 -14.73 11.42 15.21
C GLN A 492 -13.90 11.22 16.48
N SER A 493 -12.74 10.55 16.39
CA SER A 493 -11.84 10.31 17.53
C SER A 493 -10.76 11.39 17.71
N SER A 494 -10.75 12.42 16.86
CA SER A 494 -9.87 13.59 17.01
C SER A 494 -10.16 14.34 18.31
N THR A 495 -9.11 14.76 19.00
CA THR A 495 -9.21 15.71 20.13
C THR A 495 -9.27 17.15 19.59
N VAL A 496 -9.50 18.12 20.46
CA VAL A 496 -9.42 19.55 20.08
C VAL A 496 -8.02 19.96 19.59
N ASN A 497 -7.00 19.21 19.98
CA ASN A 497 -5.60 19.46 19.62
C ASN A 497 -5.17 18.70 18.36
N ASP A 498 -5.99 17.79 17.82
CA ASP A 498 -5.71 17.14 16.56
C ASP A 498 -6.26 17.97 15.40
N ASN A 499 -5.42 18.22 14.39
CA ASN A 499 -5.83 18.82 13.14
C ASN A 499 -5.51 17.88 11.97
N LEU A 500 -6.54 17.31 11.37
CA LEU A 500 -6.40 16.55 10.13
C LEU A 500 -6.20 17.52 8.95
N ILE A 501 -5.15 17.30 8.15
CA ILE A 501 -4.78 18.15 7.02
C ILE A 501 -4.50 17.29 5.78
N SER A 502 -4.58 17.87 4.59
CA SER A 502 -4.32 17.16 3.34
C SER A 502 -2.81 16.92 3.21
N GLY A 503 -2.43 15.66 3.06
CA GLY A 503 -1.07 15.24 2.74
C GLY A 503 -0.63 15.66 1.33
N PRO A 504 0.66 15.44 1.01
CA PRO A 504 1.23 15.70 -0.31
C PRO A 504 0.41 15.11 -1.47
N SER A 505 0.04 15.87 -2.51
CA SER A 505 0.03 17.34 -2.61
C SER A 505 -1.39 17.84 -2.88
N GLY A 506 -2.38 17.16 -2.33
CA GLY A 506 -3.80 17.30 -2.67
C GLY A 506 -4.49 15.94 -2.60
N TYR A 507 -5.44 15.67 -3.51
CA TYR A 507 -6.16 14.39 -3.49
C TYR A 507 -5.30 13.15 -3.80
N GLY A 508 -4.08 13.35 -4.28
CA GLY A 508 -3.07 12.33 -4.47
C GLY A 508 -1.68 12.97 -4.52
N TYR A 509 -0.65 12.15 -4.34
CA TYR A 509 0.74 12.60 -4.36
C TYR A 509 1.18 12.92 -5.79
N THR A 510 1.62 14.16 -5.99
CA THR A 510 2.05 14.70 -7.28
C THR A 510 3.02 15.85 -7.04
N TYR A 511 3.83 16.15 -8.05
CA TYR A 511 4.65 17.35 -8.14
C TYR A 511 3.87 18.39 -8.95
N PRO A 512 3.06 19.26 -8.31
CA PRO A 512 2.21 20.20 -9.04
C PRO A 512 3.00 21.16 -9.94
N ASN A 513 4.29 21.39 -9.67
CA ASN A 513 5.14 22.21 -10.53
C ASN A 513 5.43 21.53 -11.89
N SER A 514 5.32 20.20 -11.98
CA SER A 514 5.60 19.41 -13.18
C SER A 514 4.36 19.14 -14.03
N TRP A 515 3.21 19.71 -13.68
CA TRP A 515 1.96 19.50 -14.42
C TRP A 515 2.07 20.08 -15.84
N PRO A 516 1.57 19.35 -16.87
CA PRO A 516 1.87 19.65 -18.27
C PRO A 516 1.23 20.96 -18.78
N ASN A 517 0.14 21.42 -18.16
CA ASN A 517 -0.50 22.69 -18.50
C ASN A 517 -1.39 23.20 -17.36
N GLN A 518 -1.69 24.50 -17.42
CA GLN A 518 -2.48 25.20 -16.41
C GLN A 518 -3.94 24.70 -16.30
N ASN A 519 -4.55 24.24 -17.39
CA ASN A 519 -5.94 23.76 -17.36
C ASN A 519 -6.06 22.47 -16.54
N LEU A 520 -5.19 21.49 -16.79
CA LEU A 520 -5.14 20.27 -16.01
C LEU A 520 -4.81 20.56 -14.54
N LEU A 521 -3.86 21.45 -14.27
CA LEU A 521 -3.52 21.87 -12.90
C LEU A 521 -4.73 22.50 -12.18
N ASN A 522 -5.48 23.37 -12.86
CA ASN A 522 -6.70 23.95 -12.28
C ASN A 522 -7.76 22.88 -11.99
N GLN A 523 -7.97 21.92 -12.90
CA GLN A 523 -8.91 20.81 -12.69
C GLN A 523 -8.51 19.96 -11.47
N PHE A 524 -7.21 19.72 -11.29
CA PHE A 524 -6.68 19.04 -10.11
C PHE A 524 -6.98 19.79 -8.82
N VAL A 525 -6.75 21.10 -8.81
CA VAL A 525 -7.02 21.93 -7.63
C VAL A 525 -8.53 21.97 -7.33
N VAL A 526 -9.39 22.12 -8.33
CA VAL A 526 -10.85 22.08 -8.15
C VAL A 526 -11.29 20.76 -7.52
N LYS A 527 -10.77 19.63 -8.00
CA LYS A 527 -11.10 18.32 -7.45
C LYS A 527 -10.50 18.11 -6.05
N THR A 528 -9.31 18.65 -5.80
CA THR A 528 -8.69 18.67 -4.47
C THR A 528 -9.54 19.45 -3.48
N GLU A 529 -10.08 20.60 -3.90
CA GLU A 529 -10.98 21.42 -3.08
C GLU A 529 -12.28 20.68 -2.72
N ASP A 530 -12.95 20.02 -3.69
CA ASP A 530 -14.16 19.21 -3.40
C ASP A 530 -13.89 18.17 -2.30
N TYR A 531 -12.82 17.40 -2.48
CA TYR A 531 -12.45 16.34 -1.54
C TYR A 531 -12.03 16.90 -0.19
N ASN A 532 -11.26 17.99 -0.17
CA ASN A 532 -10.82 18.64 1.07
C ASN A 532 -12.01 19.21 1.85
N GLN A 533 -12.98 19.85 1.19
CA GLN A 533 -14.17 20.35 1.87
C GLN A 533 -14.98 19.22 2.52
N ARG A 534 -15.15 18.10 1.81
CA ARG A 534 -15.87 16.92 2.32
C ARG A 534 -15.11 16.18 3.42
N ALA A 535 -13.78 16.18 3.39
CA ALA A 535 -12.91 15.60 4.41
C ALA A 535 -12.64 16.55 5.60
N GLY A 536 -12.95 17.84 5.46
CA GLY A 536 -12.69 18.88 6.45
C GLY A 536 -11.25 19.38 6.48
N PHE A 537 -10.46 19.13 5.42
CA PHE A 537 -9.07 19.57 5.34
C PHE A 537 -8.99 21.02 4.87
N ARG A 538 -8.33 21.86 5.66
CA ARG A 538 -8.21 23.31 5.39
C ARG A 538 -6.78 23.77 5.12
N VAL A 539 -5.83 22.83 5.18
CA VAL A 539 -4.41 23.05 4.91
C VAL A 539 -3.96 21.91 4.00
N VAL A 540 -3.16 22.24 2.99
CA VAL A 540 -2.54 21.26 2.08
C VAL A 540 -1.03 21.34 2.26
N THR A 541 -0.39 20.20 2.49
CA THR A 541 1.08 20.11 2.41
C THR A 541 1.48 19.83 0.97
N VAL A 542 2.33 20.64 0.35
CA VAL A 542 2.78 20.44 -1.03
C VAL A 542 4.22 19.94 -1.04
N TRP A 543 4.44 18.78 -1.66
CA TRP A 543 5.75 18.17 -1.89
C TRP A 543 6.02 18.06 -3.40
N ASN A 544 7.01 18.82 -3.89
CA ASN A 544 7.53 18.68 -5.26
C ASN A 544 8.85 17.91 -5.25
N THR A 545 9.81 18.38 -4.46
CA THR A 545 11.05 17.67 -4.15
C THR A 545 11.45 18.11 -2.75
N ILE A 546 12.48 17.49 -2.15
CA ILE A 546 12.98 17.87 -0.83
C ILE A 546 13.47 19.33 -0.74
N THR A 547 13.73 19.99 -1.88
CA THR A 547 14.09 21.41 -1.99
C THR A 547 13.08 22.22 -2.80
N GLY A 548 11.99 21.61 -3.24
CA GLY A 548 11.04 22.15 -4.20
C GLY A 548 9.99 23.04 -3.54
N GLY A 549 10.01 24.34 -3.84
CA GLY A 549 8.97 25.27 -3.43
C GLY A 549 7.69 25.15 -4.27
N ILE A 550 6.74 26.07 -4.04
CA ILE A 550 5.52 26.18 -4.83
C ILE A 550 5.72 27.26 -5.89
N ASN A 551 5.66 26.89 -7.18
CA ASN A 551 5.72 27.87 -8.26
C ASN A 551 4.54 28.84 -8.20
N GLN A 552 4.75 30.08 -8.67
CA GLN A 552 3.75 31.14 -8.61
C GLN A 552 2.41 30.72 -9.24
N ASN A 553 2.43 30.06 -10.41
CA ASN A 553 1.24 29.59 -11.11
C ASN A 553 0.50 28.48 -10.34
N VAL A 554 1.21 27.62 -9.62
CA VAL A 554 0.63 26.58 -8.75
C VAL A 554 -0.05 27.24 -7.55
N GLY A 555 0.65 28.13 -6.84
CA GLY A 555 0.08 28.84 -5.71
C GLY A 555 -1.15 29.67 -6.11
N GLN A 556 -1.11 30.32 -7.28
CA GLN A 556 -2.26 31.05 -7.84
C GLN A 556 -3.42 30.11 -8.22
N ALA A 557 -3.14 28.91 -8.72
CA ALA A 557 -4.17 27.92 -9.02
C ALA A 557 -4.94 27.51 -7.75
N PHE A 558 -4.23 27.19 -6.67
CA PHE A 558 -4.82 26.93 -5.34
C PHE A 558 -5.59 28.13 -4.81
N ALA A 559 -5.00 29.33 -4.84
CA ALA A 559 -5.64 30.54 -4.35
C ALA A 559 -6.95 30.89 -5.07
N THR A 560 -7.05 30.52 -6.35
CA THR A 560 -8.23 30.79 -7.19
C THR A 560 -9.29 29.69 -7.06
N ASN A 561 -8.88 28.42 -7.09
CA ASN A 561 -9.79 27.29 -7.25
C ASN A 561 -10.07 26.52 -5.95
N ALA A 562 -9.35 26.82 -4.86
CA ALA A 562 -9.55 26.20 -3.55
C ALA A 562 -9.80 27.27 -2.45
N PRO A 563 -10.89 28.05 -2.56
CA PRO A 563 -11.15 29.21 -1.70
C PRO A 563 -11.42 28.85 -0.23
N SER A 564 -11.69 27.57 0.09
CA SER A 564 -11.78 27.14 1.47
C SER A 564 -10.40 27.01 2.15
N LEU A 565 -9.29 26.89 1.42
CA LEU A 565 -8.00 26.67 2.07
C LEU A 565 -7.54 27.87 2.93
N LEU A 566 -7.02 27.57 4.11
CA LEU A 566 -6.39 28.54 5.00
C LEU A 566 -4.95 28.81 4.58
N GLY A 567 -4.23 27.80 4.08
CA GLY A 567 -2.87 27.93 3.58
C GLY A 567 -2.28 26.65 3.01
N LEU A 568 -1.07 26.80 2.46
CA LEU A 568 -0.26 25.73 1.87
C LEU A 568 1.09 25.64 2.60
N THR A 569 1.58 24.43 2.87
CA THR A 569 2.99 24.25 3.26
C THR A 569 3.84 23.88 2.06
N ALA A 570 5.13 24.26 2.07
CA ALA A 570 6.09 23.94 1.01
C ALA A 570 7.37 23.33 1.58
N GLN A 571 8.00 22.40 0.83
CA GLN A 571 9.19 21.67 1.24
C GLN A 571 10.51 22.41 0.95
N ASN A 572 10.51 23.67 0.54
CA ASN A 572 11.75 24.43 0.35
C ASN A 572 12.20 25.07 1.67
N THR A 573 12.81 24.29 2.58
CA THR A 573 13.25 24.78 3.89
C THR A 573 13.97 26.13 3.79
N GLY A 574 13.44 27.14 4.49
CA GLY A 574 13.94 28.52 4.46
C GLY A 574 13.30 29.45 3.42
N GLY A 575 12.41 28.96 2.56
CA GLY A 575 11.77 29.70 1.46
C GLY A 575 10.74 30.78 1.84
N GLY A 576 10.54 31.04 3.14
CA GLY A 576 9.69 32.13 3.65
C GLY A 576 8.19 31.99 3.38
N LEU A 577 7.47 33.10 3.57
CA LEU A 577 6.03 33.25 3.34
C LEU A 577 5.79 33.92 1.97
N THR A 578 4.88 33.36 1.18
CA THR A 578 4.36 33.98 -0.04
C THR A 578 2.84 34.07 0.06
N ILE A 579 2.25 35.22 -0.30
CA ILE A 579 0.80 35.36 -0.43
C ILE A 579 0.41 35.25 -1.90
N TYR A 580 -0.30 34.18 -2.26
CA TYR A 580 -0.79 33.96 -3.61
C TYR A 580 -2.15 34.61 -3.81
N ASN A 581 -2.30 35.31 -4.94
CA ASN A 581 -3.52 36.00 -5.35
C ASN A 581 -4.16 36.87 -4.25
N ASN A 582 -3.33 37.49 -3.39
CA ASN A 582 -3.74 38.27 -2.23
C ASN A 582 -4.75 37.56 -1.31
N SER A 583 -4.80 36.22 -1.32
CA SER A 583 -5.84 35.46 -0.63
C SER A 583 -5.33 34.24 0.12
N LEU A 584 -4.28 33.57 -0.36
CA LEU A 584 -3.82 32.29 0.17
C LEU A 584 -2.34 32.35 0.57
N PRO A 585 -2.01 32.24 1.87
CA PRO A 585 -0.62 32.09 2.30
C PRO A 585 -0.06 30.71 1.95
N GLY A 586 1.10 30.70 1.30
CA GLY A 586 1.99 29.55 1.21
C GLY A 586 3.23 29.78 2.07
N MET A 587 3.57 28.82 2.92
CA MET A 587 4.67 28.96 3.86
C MET A 587 5.62 27.77 3.76
N ALA A 588 6.90 28.05 3.55
CA ALA A 588 7.95 27.04 3.62
C ALA A 588 8.05 26.48 5.04
N LEU A 589 8.21 25.16 5.12
CA LEU A 589 8.49 24.48 6.38
C LEU A 589 9.88 24.90 6.89
N SER A 590 10.02 25.04 8.20
CA SER A 590 11.33 25.26 8.82
C SER A 590 12.11 23.95 8.93
N CYS A 591 11.40 22.82 8.98
CA CYS A 591 11.94 21.48 8.77
C CYS A 591 10.94 20.66 7.94
N ASN A 592 11.41 20.09 6.83
CA ASN A 592 10.58 19.31 5.90
C ASN A 592 10.28 17.90 6.41
N TYR A 593 11.28 17.26 7.02
CA TYR A 593 11.27 15.82 7.30
C TYR A 593 12.15 15.48 8.50
N CYS A 594 11.88 16.16 9.63
CA CYS A 594 12.65 16.00 10.86
C CYS A 594 12.54 14.56 11.39
N THR A 595 13.68 13.99 11.79
CA THR A 595 13.75 12.58 12.16
C THR A 595 13.65 12.31 13.66
N GLN A 596 13.95 13.30 14.51
CA GLN A 596 14.00 13.17 15.97
C GLN A 596 13.73 14.51 16.66
N GLU A 597 13.67 14.51 18.00
CA GLU A 597 13.44 15.72 18.80
C GLU A 597 14.50 16.81 18.64
N GLN A 598 15.77 16.44 18.56
CA GLN A 598 16.86 17.43 18.50
C GLN A 598 16.84 18.24 17.19
N PRO A 599 16.73 17.62 15.99
CA PRO A 599 16.50 18.36 14.75
C PRO A 599 15.32 19.33 14.84
N MET A 600 14.20 18.93 15.45
CA MET A 600 13.05 19.84 15.61
C MET A 600 13.41 21.08 16.45
N LYS A 601 14.12 20.89 17.57
CA LYS A 601 14.58 22.00 18.43
C LYS A 601 15.54 22.91 17.68
N ASP A 602 16.49 22.35 16.95
CA ASP A 602 17.49 23.11 16.19
C ASP A 602 16.85 23.96 15.09
N HIS A 603 15.92 23.38 14.33
CA HIS A 603 15.18 24.12 13.29
C HIS A 603 14.27 25.21 13.89
N ILE A 604 13.65 24.97 15.04
CA ILE A 604 12.87 26.00 15.77
C ILE A 604 13.81 27.14 16.22
N ALA A 605 14.95 26.83 16.81
CA ALA A 605 15.91 27.83 17.28
C ALA A 605 16.48 28.65 16.11
N ALA A 606 16.85 28.00 15.01
CA ALA A 606 17.33 28.66 13.80
C ALA A 606 16.27 29.60 13.21
N ALA A 607 15.03 29.13 13.07
CA ALA A 607 13.92 29.94 12.55
C ALA A 607 13.52 31.07 13.52
N ALA A 608 13.72 30.91 14.83
CA ALA A 608 13.47 31.94 15.84
C ALA A 608 14.60 33.01 15.95
N SER A 609 15.77 32.74 15.38
CA SER A 609 16.95 33.61 15.51
C SER A 609 16.69 35.05 15.07
N GLY A 610 17.15 36.02 15.87
CA GLY A 610 16.98 37.45 15.61
C GLY A 610 15.56 37.98 15.81
N TRP A 611 14.65 37.22 16.42
CA TRP A 611 13.34 37.73 16.81
C TRP A 611 13.44 38.73 17.97
N ASN A 612 12.80 39.89 17.84
CA ASN A 612 12.99 41.07 18.71
C ASN A 612 11.71 41.48 19.46
N ARG A 613 10.67 40.63 19.50
CA ARG A 613 9.37 40.90 20.15
C ARG A 613 8.51 42.02 19.56
N THR A 614 8.85 42.56 18.38
CA THR A 614 8.05 43.66 17.77
C THR A 614 6.93 43.19 16.83
N SER A 615 6.96 41.93 16.40
CA SER A 615 5.97 41.33 15.51
C SER A 615 5.83 39.82 15.78
N PRO A 616 4.73 39.16 15.37
CA PRO A 616 4.63 37.70 15.43
C PRO A 616 5.65 37.04 14.50
N ARG A 617 6.07 35.82 14.85
CA ARG A 617 6.84 34.94 13.96
C ARG A 617 6.17 33.57 13.88
N PHE A 618 6.22 32.95 12.70
CA PHE A 618 5.56 31.68 12.43
C PHE A 618 6.61 30.64 12.04
N ILE A 619 6.50 29.43 12.59
CA ILE A 619 7.41 28.31 12.37
C ILE A 619 6.54 27.06 12.18
N ILE A 620 6.79 26.30 11.13
CA ILE A 620 6.10 25.03 10.88
C ILE A 620 7.15 23.93 10.79
N ILE A 621 7.00 22.92 11.64
CA ILE A 621 7.90 21.76 11.72
C ILE A 621 7.13 20.53 11.25
N GLN A 622 7.58 19.93 10.16
CA GLN A 622 7.12 18.63 9.72
C GLN A 622 8.15 17.57 10.09
N ALA A 623 7.68 16.48 10.68
CA ALA A 623 8.52 15.36 11.11
C ALA A 623 7.93 14.03 10.63
N GLN A 624 8.81 13.06 10.45
CA GLN A 624 8.49 11.78 9.83
C GLN A 624 8.35 10.64 10.85
N PRO A 625 7.40 9.72 10.67
CA PRO A 625 7.04 8.71 11.67
C PRO A 625 8.00 7.51 11.72
N TRP A 626 8.77 7.27 10.66
CA TRP A 626 9.58 6.07 10.43
C TRP A 626 10.80 5.92 11.33
N GLN A 627 11.29 7.00 11.95
CA GLN A 627 12.37 6.94 12.97
C GLN A 627 11.85 7.23 14.38
N ASN A 628 10.64 6.74 14.69
CA ASN A 628 10.04 6.80 16.02
C ASN A 628 9.74 8.23 16.50
N VAL A 629 9.43 9.15 15.59
CA VAL A 629 8.77 10.41 15.97
C VAL A 629 7.31 10.10 16.27
N THR A 630 6.87 10.49 17.47
CA THR A 630 5.53 10.20 17.97
C THR A 630 4.90 11.47 18.58
N PRO A 631 3.61 11.45 18.96
CA PRO A 631 3.03 12.53 19.75
C PRO A 631 3.81 12.87 21.03
N THR A 632 4.41 11.88 21.69
CA THR A 632 5.32 12.08 22.84
C THR A 632 6.53 12.92 22.45
N SER A 633 7.14 12.68 21.29
CA SER A 633 8.28 13.45 20.79
C SER A 633 7.91 14.93 20.60
N PHE A 634 6.77 15.23 19.99
CA PHE A 634 6.32 16.62 19.82
C PHE A 634 5.99 17.29 21.16
N LYS A 635 5.37 16.57 22.10
CA LYS A 635 5.13 17.06 23.47
C LYS A 635 6.44 17.43 24.18
N ASN A 636 7.47 16.59 24.07
CA ASN A 636 8.78 16.85 24.67
C ASN A 636 9.44 18.10 24.07
N VAL A 637 9.37 18.27 22.75
CA VAL A 637 9.85 19.49 22.09
C VAL A 637 9.04 20.71 22.55
N ALA A 638 7.71 20.64 22.56
CA ALA A 638 6.85 21.72 23.03
C ALA A 638 7.19 22.15 24.47
N ASN A 639 7.40 21.20 25.37
CA ASN A 639 7.77 21.46 26.77
C ASN A 639 9.16 22.09 26.94
N SER A 640 10.04 21.99 25.94
CA SER A 640 11.35 22.64 25.96
C SER A 640 11.30 24.12 25.55
N LEU A 641 10.17 24.60 25.02
CA LEU A 641 10.00 25.99 24.59
C LEU A 641 9.64 26.90 25.77
N ASN A 642 10.20 28.10 25.79
CA ASN A 642 9.95 29.09 26.84
C ASN A 642 8.65 29.91 26.57
N ALA A 643 8.37 30.91 27.41
CA ALA A 643 7.15 31.72 27.34
C ALA A 643 7.00 32.59 26.07
N ASP A 644 8.07 32.80 25.29
CA ASP A 644 8.00 33.52 24.01
C ASP A 644 7.27 32.71 22.91
N TYR A 645 7.18 31.38 23.08
CA TYR A 645 6.59 30.46 22.11
C TYR A 645 5.14 30.11 22.44
N VAL A 646 4.36 29.81 21.40
CA VAL A 646 3.01 29.22 21.50
C VAL A 646 2.88 28.10 20.49
N VAL A 647 2.63 26.88 20.96
CA VAL A 647 2.34 25.75 20.07
C VAL A 647 0.87 25.81 19.66
N VAL A 648 0.61 25.74 18.35
CA VAL A 648 -0.72 25.87 17.74
C VAL A 648 -0.95 24.82 16.66
N ARG A 649 -2.22 24.58 16.32
CA ARG A 649 -2.60 23.69 15.20
C ARG A 649 -2.14 24.30 13.86
N PRO A 650 -1.93 23.48 12.81
CA PRO A 650 -1.67 23.97 11.46
C PRO A 650 -2.75 24.90 10.89
N ASP A 651 -4.03 24.63 11.11
CA ASP A 651 -5.10 25.56 10.71
C ASP A 651 -5.01 26.90 11.46
N HIS A 652 -4.74 26.87 12.77
CA HIS A 652 -4.56 28.06 13.60
C HIS A 652 -3.36 28.89 13.17
N ILE A 653 -2.21 28.28 12.83
CA ILE A 653 -1.04 29.05 12.38
C ILE A 653 -1.34 29.80 11.09
N PHE A 654 -2.07 29.19 10.14
CA PHE A 654 -2.49 29.89 8.94
C PHE A 654 -3.55 30.96 9.20
N GLN A 655 -4.50 30.75 10.12
CA GLN A 655 -5.42 31.82 10.53
C GLN A 655 -4.67 33.02 11.15
N LEU A 656 -3.62 32.77 11.94
CA LEU A 656 -2.79 33.83 12.53
C LEU A 656 -1.92 34.55 11.49
N ILE A 657 -1.36 33.82 10.51
CA ILE A 657 -0.65 34.40 9.36
C ILE A 657 -1.59 35.31 8.57
N ARG A 658 -2.83 34.86 8.33
CA ARG A 658 -3.85 35.65 7.62
C ARG A 658 -4.15 36.95 8.37
N GLU A 659 -4.41 36.88 9.68
CA GLU A 659 -4.64 38.06 10.51
C GLU A 659 -3.45 39.04 10.50
N ALA A 660 -2.23 38.52 10.65
CA ALA A 660 -1.00 39.34 10.63
C ALA A 660 -0.76 40.04 9.27
N ASN A 661 -1.36 39.54 8.19
CA ASN A 661 -1.26 40.09 6.84
C ASN A 661 -2.57 40.77 6.37
N ALA A 662 -3.47 41.12 7.30
CA ALA A 662 -4.75 41.76 7.01
C ALA A 662 -5.66 40.99 6.02
N LEU A 663 -5.52 39.67 5.98
CA LEU A 663 -6.40 38.77 5.23
C LEU A 663 -7.58 38.33 6.11
N PRO A 664 -8.74 37.95 5.54
CA PRO A 664 -9.83 37.34 6.31
C PRO A 664 -9.34 36.11 7.06
N VAL A 665 -9.50 36.10 8.39
CA VAL A 665 -8.98 35.05 9.28
C VAL A 665 -9.46 33.67 8.85
N ASN A 666 -10.76 33.53 8.61
CA ASN A 666 -11.34 32.36 7.99
C ASN A 666 -11.39 32.57 6.47
N ALA A 667 -10.98 31.57 5.71
CA ALA A 667 -11.22 31.55 4.27
C ALA A 667 -12.72 31.43 3.99
N ALA A 668 -13.14 31.80 2.77
CA ALA A 668 -14.55 31.83 2.41
C ALA A 668 -15.20 30.45 2.66
N SER A 669 -16.28 30.41 3.43
CA SER A 669 -17.08 29.20 3.59
C SER A 669 -17.99 29.07 2.38
N THR A 670 -17.63 28.25 1.39
CA THR A 670 -18.62 27.75 0.43
C THR A 670 -19.54 26.79 1.18
N ASN A 671 -20.76 27.23 1.47
CA ASN A 671 -21.83 26.36 1.97
C ASN A 671 -22.18 25.31 0.92
N LEU A 672 -21.45 24.19 0.87
CA LEU A 672 -21.74 23.05 -0.01
C LEU A 672 -23.12 22.41 0.30
N PHE A 673 -23.74 22.73 1.43
CA PHE A 673 -25.14 22.38 1.70
C PHE A 673 -26.14 22.97 0.71
N LYS A 674 -25.77 23.96 -0.12
CA LYS A 674 -26.65 24.50 -1.18
C LYS A 674 -26.39 23.95 -2.58
N LEU A 675 -25.22 23.35 -2.86
CA LEU A 675 -24.87 22.86 -4.20
C LEU A 675 -25.34 21.43 -4.49
N SER A 676 -25.62 20.62 -3.46
CA SER A 676 -26.17 19.27 -3.63
C SER A 676 -27.61 19.25 -4.16
N GLN A 677 -28.36 20.35 -4.06
CA GLN A 677 -29.69 20.50 -4.68
C GLN A 677 -29.64 20.99 -6.14
N ALA A 678 -28.55 21.65 -6.55
CA ALA A 678 -28.44 22.21 -7.90
C ALA A 678 -27.88 21.22 -8.94
N MET A 679 -27.13 20.20 -8.51
CA MET A 679 -26.55 19.17 -9.40
C MET A 679 -27.37 17.87 -9.46
N GLY A 680 -28.57 17.83 -8.86
CA GLY A 680 -29.55 16.75 -9.02
C GLY A 680 -30.47 16.91 -10.24
N GLY A 681 -30.28 17.95 -11.04
CA GLY A 681 -30.99 18.14 -12.31
C GLY A 681 -30.27 17.45 -13.45
N THR A 682 -30.92 16.46 -14.05
CA THR A 682 -30.56 15.87 -15.36
C THR A 682 -30.14 16.94 -16.35
N ILE A 683 -28.87 16.97 -16.73
CA ILE A 683 -28.44 17.63 -17.96
C ILE A 683 -28.74 16.64 -19.08
N SER A 684 -29.87 16.85 -19.77
CA SER A 684 -30.14 16.19 -21.04
C SER A 684 -29.09 16.62 -22.06
N ALA A 685 -28.40 15.65 -22.64
CA ALA A 685 -27.50 15.87 -23.76
C ALA A 685 -28.31 16.24 -25.02
N GLU A 686 -28.40 17.53 -25.33
CA GLU A 686 -28.76 18.01 -26.66
C GLU A 686 -27.52 18.63 -27.31
N TYR A 687 -26.72 17.77 -27.97
CA TYR A 687 -25.98 18.19 -29.15
C TYR A 687 -26.82 17.78 -30.36
N GLN A 688 -27.71 18.67 -30.79
CA GLN A 688 -28.32 18.56 -32.11
C GLN A 688 -27.30 19.01 -33.17
N THR A 689 -27.07 18.09 -34.10
CA THR A 689 -26.45 18.27 -35.40
C THR A 689 -27.07 19.45 -36.15
N ASP A 690 -26.25 20.37 -36.64
CA ASP A 690 -26.60 21.37 -37.65
C ASP A 690 -26.73 20.68 -39.03
N PRO A 691 -27.90 20.74 -39.70
CA PRO A 691 -28.06 20.32 -41.08
C PRO A 691 -28.19 21.56 -41.97
N SER A 692 -27.10 22.28 -42.21
CA SER A 692 -27.08 23.34 -43.23
C SER A 692 -25.70 23.63 -43.82
N CYS A 693 -25.16 22.68 -44.58
CA CYS A 693 -24.32 23.03 -45.73
C CYS A 693 -24.42 21.95 -46.81
N ARG A 694 -24.96 22.35 -47.97
CA ARG A 694 -24.80 21.67 -49.25
C ARG A 694 -23.39 21.86 -49.77
#